data_AF-A0A1U7Y3R6-F1
#
_entry.id   AF-A0A1U7Y3R6-F1
#
_cell.length_a   1.000
_cell.length_b   1.000
_cell.length_c   1.000
_cell.angle_alpha   90.00
_cell.angle_beta   90.00
_cell.angle_gamma   90.00
#
_symmetry.space_group_name_H-M   'P 1'
#
loop_
_entity.id
_entity.type
_entity.pdbx_description
1 polymer ?
#
loop_
_entity_poly.entity_id
_entity_poly.type
_entity_poly.pdbx_seq_one_letter_code
_entity_poly.pdbx_strand_id
1 'polypeptide(L)'
;MNSAIFYLLFSLVLSSLSNSPTKKERRRDRNMNPSLLLTTNQPSVNPTTTTFLSPFLNPTPLRFTRKISQKRRHYRYNYGLSTVRSSASSVPDKPPSSSISVKPDVFGGKKELSTIQSLVDAMSPPIRIASSALVFAGAVAAGYGLGVRFGGSRNAGVGGAIALGAAGAGAAYALNSCVPEVAAINLHNYVADFEDPAALNKEDIDAIANKYGVSKQNEAFNAELRDIYCRYVSAVFPTGTEELRGDEVDTIIKFKNALGIDDPDAADMHMEIGRRIFRQRLETGDRDGDIEQRRAFQKLIYVSTLVFGEASAFLLPWKRVFKVTDSQVEVAVRDNAQRLYASKLKSVGRDELLHEAPCAAWVWWVPLVHREEILFSGSLSLISNFSMSSDISYWFMGFEGVLAIALESGYIDVNQLVSLREAQLAYRLSDELAEEMFKEHARKLVEECISLALGSLKSRTRATGATRVIEELDKILSFNNLLISLKNHRDASRFAPGIGPVSLVGGEYDGDRKMDDLKLLYRAYITDSLSSGRMEEDKLAALNQLRNIFGLGRREAETITLDVTSKVYRKRLAQAVTSGDLEAAESKAAYLQMLCEELSFDPQKALQIHEEIYRQKLQQLVADGELSDEDMKALERLQVMLCVPKQTVEAAHADICGSLFEKVVKEAIAAGVDGYDAEIKKSVRKAAYGLRLTREVAMSIASKAVRKIFISYIQKARGSGSRTEQAKELKKMIAFNSLVVTQLVADIKGESSDTPPEEPQKEQVQQTDEEDGEWESLQSLRK
;
A
#
# COMPACT_ATOMS: atom_id res chain seq x y z
N MET A 1 -23.87 -6.50 -50.01
CA MET A 1 -22.53 -6.12 -50.51
C MET A 1 -21.67 -5.40 -49.47
N ASN A 2 -22.22 -4.55 -48.59
CA ASN A 2 -21.42 -3.64 -47.76
C ASN A 2 -20.43 -4.31 -46.76
N SER A 3 -20.71 -5.52 -46.24
CA SER A 3 -19.80 -6.21 -45.31
C SER A 3 -18.44 -6.59 -45.92
N ALA A 4 -18.36 -6.83 -47.24
CA ALA A 4 -17.11 -7.21 -47.89
C ALA A 4 -16.09 -6.05 -47.96
N ILE A 5 -16.58 -4.81 -48.06
CA ILE A 5 -15.75 -3.60 -48.16
C ILE A 5 -15.07 -3.31 -46.81
N PHE A 6 -15.76 -3.56 -45.71
CA PHE A 6 -15.22 -3.34 -44.36
C PHE A 6 -14.02 -4.25 -44.03
N TYR A 7 -14.10 -5.54 -44.39
CA TYR A 7 -12.99 -6.48 -44.20
C TYR A 7 -11.76 -6.13 -45.06
N LEU A 8 -11.97 -5.71 -46.31
CA LEU A 8 -10.86 -5.32 -47.19
C LEU A 8 -10.13 -4.07 -46.68
N LEU A 9 -10.84 -3.08 -46.14
CA LEU A 9 -10.23 -1.89 -45.54
C LEU A 9 -9.47 -2.22 -44.24
N PHE A 10 -10.00 -3.13 -43.40
CA PHE A 10 -9.34 -3.49 -42.14
C PHE A 10 -8.02 -4.25 -42.36
N SER A 11 -7.97 -5.17 -43.33
CA SER A 11 -6.73 -5.87 -43.70
C SER A 11 -5.66 -4.93 -44.29
N LEU A 12 -6.06 -3.94 -45.10
CA LEU A 12 -5.13 -2.99 -45.71
C LEU A 12 -4.41 -2.08 -44.69
N VAL A 13 -5.06 -1.73 -43.59
CA VAL A 13 -4.45 -0.95 -42.50
C VAL A 13 -3.42 -1.79 -41.74
N LEU A 14 -3.73 -3.06 -41.45
CA LEU A 14 -2.82 -3.97 -40.72
C LEU A 14 -1.56 -4.33 -41.52
N SER A 15 -1.62 -4.40 -42.85
CA SER A 15 -0.43 -4.62 -43.69
C SER A 15 0.56 -3.44 -43.71
N SER A 16 0.17 -2.25 -43.23
CA SER A 16 1.00 -1.03 -43.32
C SER A 16 1.95 -0.80 -42.13
N LEU A 17 1.83 -1.57 -41.04
CA LEU A 17 2.70 -1.45 -39.85
C LEU A 17 3.85 -2.48 -39.77
N SER A 18 4.01 -3.35 -40.77
CA SER A 18 5.03 -4.41 -40.75
C SER A 18 6.10 -4.22 -41.85
N ASN A 19 7.03 -3.28 -41.62
CA ASN A 19 8.39 -3.41 -42.16
C ASN A 19 9.41 -2.58 -41.37
N SER A 20 10.65 -3.09 -41.28
CA SER A 20 11.72 -2.56 -40.42
C SER A 20 12.65 -1.58 -41.15
N PRO A 21 13.65 -1.00 -40.44
CA PRO A 21 14.97 -1.63 -40.59
C PRO A 21 15.78 -1.76 -39.29
N THR A 22 16.50 -2.87 -39.16
CA THR A 22 17.59 -3.06 -38.19
C THR A 22 18.91 -2.50 -38.72
N LYS A 23 19.80 -1.96 -37.85
CA LYS A 23 21.27 -2.15 -37.94
C LYS A 23 22.13 -1.49 -36.84
N LYS A 24 23.25 -2.18 -36.56
CA LYS A 24 24.56 -1.67 -36.11
C LYS A 24 24.69 -1.13 -34.67
N GLU A 25 24.82 -2.06 -33.74
CA GLU A 25 26.12 -2.41 -33.13
C GLU A 25 27.31 -1.51 -33.57
N ARG A 26 27.91 -0.75 -32.65
CA ARG A 26 29.27 -0.21 -32.86
C ARG A 26 30.00 0.05 -31.53
N ARG A 27 30.88 -0.88 -31.16
CA ARG A 27 31.85 -0.73 -30.06
C ARG A 27 32.60 0.61 -30.13
N ARG A 28 32.83 1.23 -28.97
CA ARG A 28 34.05 2.02 -28.71
C ARG A 28 34.35 2.08 -27.22
N ASP A 29 35.60 1.81 -26.87
CA ASP A 29 36.08 1.69 -25.49
C ASP A 29 36.27 3.04 -24.83
N ARG A 30 36.04 3.10 -23.50
CA ARG A 30 36.84 3.97 -22.62
C ARG A 30 36.88 3.49 -21.16
N ASN A 31 37.99 2.85 -20.83
CA ASN A 31 38.52 2.64 -19.49
C ASN A 31 38.64 3.98 -18.72
N MET A 32 38.26 4.01 -17.43
CA MET A 32 39.00 4.69 -16.36
C MET A 32 38.50 4.25 -14.96
N ASN A 33 39.43 3.94 -14.05
CA ASN A 33 39.17 3.80 -12.61
C ASN A 33 39.16 5.17 -11.92
N PRO A 34 38.75 5.22 -10.65
CA PRO A 34 39.57 5.93 -9.67
C PRO A 34 39.95 5.04 -8.47
N SER A 35 41.25 4.98 -8.17
CA SER A 35 41.80 4.29 -7.00
C SER A 35 42.70 5.23 -6.19
N LEU A 36 42.27 5.59 -4.97
CA LEU A 36 43.08 6.21 -3.92
C LEU A 36 42.63 5.57 -2.60
N LEU A 37 43.43 4.71 -1.96
CA LEU A 37 44.59 5.00 -1.09
C LEU A 37 44.19 5.80 0.16
N LEU A 38 44.05 5.19 1.36
CA LEU A 38 45.04 4.58 2.28
C LEU A 38 45.73 5.56 3.25
N THR A 39 45.27 5.53 4.51
CA THR A 39 46.08 5.61 5.75
C THR A 39 45.22 4.97 6.87
N THR A 40 45.56 3.82 7.44
CA THR A 40 46.71 3.50 8.33
C THR A 40 46.49 3.99 9.77
N ASN A 41 46.19 3.05 10.67
CA ASN A 41 47.04 2.81 11.84
C ASN A 41 46.82 1.43 12.46
N GLN A 42 47.91 0.81 12.88
CA GLN A 42 48.00 -0.43 13.65
C GLN A 42 48.80 -0.12 14.93
N PRO A 43 48.86 -1.03 15.92
CA PRO A 43 50.10 -1.82 15.97
C PRO A 43 49.88 -3.29 16.38
N SER A 44 50.89 -4.11 16.09
CA SER A 44 50.93 -5.55 16.35
C SER A 44 51.93 -5.88 17.46
N VAL A 45 51.71 -7.00 18.16
CA VAL A 45 52.76 -7.73 18.89
C VAL A 45 52.54 -9.23 18.71
N ASN A 46 53.52 -9.91 18.11
CA ASN A 46 53.72 -11.36 18.22
C ASN A 46 54.91 -11.60 19.18
N PRO A 47 55.07 -12.82 19.70
CA PRO A 47 56.22 -13.60 19.26
C PRO A 47 55.92 -15.10 19.06
N THR A 48 56.89 -15.81 18.47
CA THR A 48 56.81 -17.20 18.02
C THR A 48 57.72 -18.15 18.81
N THR A 49 57.25 -19.38 19.05
CA THR A 49 58.05 -20.63 19.17
C THR A 49 59.02 -20.80 20.35
N THR A 50 58.96 -21.96 21.04
CA THR A 50 60.08 -22.93 21.26
C THR A 50 59.66 -24.09 22.20
N THR A 51 60.21 -25.29 21.97
CA THR A 51 59.97 -26.53 22.74
C THR A 51 61.02 -26.79 23.84
N PHE A 52 60.57 -27.18 25.04
CA PHE A 52 61.29 -28.03 26.01
C PHE A 52 60.24 -28.91 26.73
N LEU A 53 60.29 -30.25 26.59
CA LEU A 53 61.01 -31.23 27.44
C LEU A 53 60.46 -31.39 28.87
N SER A 54 60.11 -32.64 29.20
CA SER A 54 59.66 -33.12 30.53
C SER A 54 60.86 -33.39 31.47
N PRO A 55 60.65 -33.77 32.76
CA PRO A 55 60.51 -35.20 33.08
C PRO A 55 59.81 -35.60 34.43
N PHE A 56 59.62 -36.92 34.61
CA PHE A 56 59.61 -37.68 35.89
C PHE A 56 58.47 -37.45 36.94
N LEU A 57 58.06 -38.45 37.75
CA LEU A 57 58.36 -39.90 37.77
C LEU A 57 57.20 -40.75 38.34
N ASN A 58 57.22 -42.05 38.02
CA ASN A 58 56.36 -43.11 38.54
C ASN A 58 56.92 -43.64 39.89
N PRO A 59 56.15 -44.40 40.70
CA PRO A 59 56.39 -45.86 40.67
C PRO A 59 55.15 -46.75 40.82
N THR A 60 55.16 -47.88 40.09
CA THR A 60 54.29 -49.04 40.29
C THR A 60 55.07 -50.20 40.93
N PRO A 61 54.36 -51.16 41.53
CA PRO A 61 54.57 -52.58 41.19
C PRO A 61 53.25 -53.21 40.67
N LEU A 62 53.20 -53.91 39.53
CA LEU A 62 53.70 -55.29 39.25
C LEU A 62 53.06 -56.34 40.18
N ARG A 63 52.45 -57.47 39.74
CA ARG A 63 52.04 -58.10 38.45
C ARG A 63 50.85 -59.06 38.79
N PHE A 64 49.99 -59.55 37.90
CA PHE A 64 50.26 -60.40 36.72
C PHE A 64 49.10 -60.37 35.70
N THR A 65 49.22 -61.15 34.61
CA THR A 65 48.51 -60.94 33.33
C THR A 65 47.36 -61.90 33.02
N ARG A 66 46.29 -61.40 32.38
CA ARG A 66 45.61 -62.11 31.28
C ARG A 66 45.15 -61.12 30.21
N LYS A 67 45.58 -61.29 28.96
CA LYS A 67 45.16 -60.45 27.82
C LYS A 67 43.85 -60.97 27.23
N ILE A 68 42.85 -60.09 27.06
CA ILE A 68 41.78 -60.24 26.07
C ILE A 68 41.74 -58.94 25.25
N SER A 69 41.79 -59.04 23.93
CA SER A 69 41.81 -57.89 23.02
C SER A 69 40.39 -57.56 22.56
N GLN A 70 39.72 -56.65 23.24
CA GLN A 70 38.47 -56.05 22.74
C GLN A 70 38.81 -54.95 21.73
N LYS A 71 38.81 -55.29 20.43
CA LYS A 71 38.85 -54.30 19.35
C LYS A 71 37.55 -53.49 19.35
N ARG A 72 37.57 -52.27 19.93
CA ARG A 72 36.55 -51.24 19.67
C ARG A 72 36.52 -50.93 18.17
N ARG A 73 35.55 -51.49 17.45
CA ARG A 73 35.23 -51.05 16.09
C ARG A 73 34.29 -49.85 16.18
N HIS A 74 34.85 -48.64 16.03
CA HIS A 74 34.01 -47.50 15.65
C HIS A 74 33.54 -47.72 14.21
N TYR A 75 32.26 -48.05 14.03
CA TYR A 75 31.65 -47.97 12.71
C TYR A 75 31.56 -46.50 12.31
N ARG A 76 32.22 -46.14 11.21
CA ARG A 76 31.92 -44.91 10.49
C ARG A 76 30.67 -45.17 9.66
N TYR A 77 29.66 -44.31 9.78
CA TYR A 77 28.56 -44.27 8.84
C TYR A 77 29.06 -43.76 7.49
N ASN A 78 29.48 -44.68 6.63
CA ASN A 78 29.82 -44.39 5.23
C ASN A 78 28.53 -44.23 4.41
N TYR A 79 27.88 -43.07 4.51
CA TYR A 79 26.93 -42.65 3.49
C TYR A 79 27.71 -42.22 2.24
N GLY A 80 27.58 -42.96 1.15
CA GLY A 80 28.26 -42.66 -0.11
C GLY A 80 27.70 -41.40 -0.76
N LEU A 81 28.58 -40.54 -1.29
CA LEU A 81 28.16 -39.40 -2.10
C LEU A 81 27.59 -39.88 -3.44
N SER A 82 26.27 -39.78 -3.61
CA SER A 82 25.63 -39.78 -4.92
C SER A 82 25.42 -38.34 -5.38
N THR A 83 26.46 -37.76 -5.99
CA THR A 83 26.38 -36.41 -6.58
C THR A 83 25.48 -36.43 -7.83
N VAL A 84 24.19 -36.14 -7.65
CA VAL A 84 23.25 -36.02 -8.76
C VAL A 84 23.63 -34.80 -9.62
N ARG A 85 24.14 -35.08 -10.83
CA ARG A 85 24.53 -34.06 -11.80
C ARG A 85 23.31 -33.62 -12.62
N SER A 86 22.69 -32.51 -12.23
CA SER A 86 21.58 -31.91 -12.96
C SER A 86 21.92 -31.71 -14.44
N SER A 87 21.17 -32.37 -15.32
CA SER A 87 21.19 -32.15 -16.77
C SER A 87 19.83 -31.60 -17.16
N ALA A 88 19.80 -30.39 -17.73
CA ALA A 88 18.55 -29.75 -18.12
C ALA A 88 18.10 -30.21 -19.52
N SER A 89 16.85 -30.64 -19.64
CA SER A 89 16.16 -30.83 -20.93
C SER A 89 14.74 -30.26 -20.82
N SER A 90 14.39 -29.35 -21.72
CA SER A 90 13.10 -28.67 -21.76
C SER A 90 12.12 -29.30 -22.75
N VAL A 91 10.83 -29.32 -22.39
CA VAL A 91 9.63 -29.41 -23.26
C VAL A 91 8.38 -29.22 -22.37
N PRO A 92 7.25 -28.65 -22.83
CA PRO A 92 6.43 -27.79 -21.95
C PRO A 92 5.08 -28.35 -21.44
N ASP A 93 4.65 -27.73 -20.34
CA ASP A 93 3.29 -27.37 -19.88
C ASP A 93 2.09 -28.34 -19.98
N LYS A 94 1.53 -28.62 -18.79
CA LYS A 94 0.14 -29.02 -18.56
C LYS A 94 -0.31 -28.46 -17.19
N PRO A 95 -1.56 -27.97 -17.00
CA PRO A 95 -1.94 -27.23 -15.79
C PRO A 95 -1.92 -28.08 -14.50
N PRO A 96 -1.72 -27.46 -13.33
CA PRO A 96 -1.44 -28.17 -12.08
C PRO A 96 -2.68 -28.78 -11.41
N SER A 97 -2.56 -30.04 -10.99
CA SER A 97 -3.44 -30.68 -10.01
C SER A 97 -2.92 -30.45 -8.58
N SER A 98 -3.82 -30.15 -7.64
CA SER A 98 -3.49 -29.71 -6.27
C SER A 98 -3.10 -30.82 -5.30
N SER A 99 -2.03 -31.56 -5.60
CA SER A 99 -1.48 -32.63 -4.75
C SER A 99 0.03 -32.76 -4.93
N ILE A 100 0.78 -33.05 -3.85
CA ILE A 100 2.24 -33.19 -3.91
C ILE A 100 2.60 -34.45 -4.71
N SER A 101 2.92 -34.27 -5.99
CA SER A 101 3.64 -35.28 -6.77
C SER A 101 5.09 -35.31 -6.31
N VAL A 102 5.38 -36.17 -5.33
CA VAL A 102 6.75 -36.38 -4.86
C VAL A 102 7.55 -37.06 -5.97
N LYS A 103 8.84 -36.74 -6.12
CA LYS A 103 9.67 -37.30 -7.22
C LYS A 103 9.68 -38.84 -7.14
N PRO A 104 9.52 -39.59 -8.25
CA PRO A 104 9.27 -41.04 -8.24
C PRO A 104 10.50 -41.92 -7.88
N ASP A 105 11.46 -41.39 -7.11
CA ASP A 105 12.63 -42.10 -6.56
C ASP A 105 13.12 -41.43 -5.26
N VAL A 106 12.21 -41.15 -4.31
CA VAL A 106 12.59 -40.59 -2.99
C VAL A 106 13.32 -41.61 -2.12
N PHE A 107 12.87 -42.86 -2.15
CA PHE A 107 13.36 -43.91 -1.26
C PHE A 107 14.54 -44.68 -1.84
N GLY A 108 14.72 -44.69 -3.17
CA GLY A 108 15.73 -45.50 -3.85
C GLY A 108 15.19 -46.86 -4.27
N GLY A 109 15.86 -47.49 -5.24
CA GLY A 109 15.56 -48.86 -5.67
C GLY A 109 15.74 -49.92 -4.58
N LYS A 110 15.05 -51.05 -4.73
CA LYS A 110 14.98 -52.14 -3.74
C LYS A 110 16.36 -52.70 -3.36
N LYS A 111 16.52 -52.99 -2.07
CA LYS A 111 17.69 -53.64 -1.47
C LYS A 111 17.60 -55.15 -1.63
N GLU A 112 18.64 -55.77 -2.17
CA GLU A 112 18.75 -57.23 -2.30
C GLU A 112 19.01 -57.91 -0.95
N LEU A 113 18.37 -59.07 -0.72
CA LEU A 113 18.65 -59.95 0.42
C LEU A 113 19.80 -60.91 0.07
N SER A 114 20.82 -61.01 0.92
CA SER A 114 21.85 -62.04 0.77
C SER A 114 21.27 -63.46 0.98
N THR A 115 22.01 -64.49 0.55
CA THR A 115 21.53 -65.90 0.58
C THR A 115 21.12 -66.39 1.98
N ILE A 116 21.82 -65.94 3.03
CA ILE A 116 21.47 -66.28 4.43
C ILE A 116 20.26 -65.45 4.90
N GLN A 117 20.17 -64.19 4.50
CA GLN A 117 19.05 -63.30 4.81
C GLN A 117 17.74 -63.77 4.15
N SER A 118 17.79 -64.29 2.92
CA SER A 118 16.65 -64.92 2.24
C SER A 118 16.16 -66.19 2.97
N LEU A 119 17.07 -67.02 3.50
CA LEU A 119 16.71 -68.17 4.32
C LEU A 119 16.03 -67.76 5.65
N VAL A 120 16.46 -66.65 6.24
CA VAL A 120 15.84 -66.06 7.45
C VAL A 120 14.47 -65.43 7.15
N ASP A 121 14.28 -64.86 5.96
CA ASP A 121 13.02 -64.27 5.50
C ASP A 121 11.90 -65.31 5.35
N ALA A 122 12.25 -66.50 4.83
CA ALA A 122 11.33 -67.61 4.63
C ALA A 122 10.83 -68.30 5.93
N MET A 123 11.31 -67.89 7.12
CA MET A 123 10.97 -68.52 8.39
C MET A 123 10.31 -67.56 9.39
N SER A 124 9.12 -67.93 9.87
CA SER A 124 8.42 -67.20 10.94
C SER A 124 9.11 -67.36 12.30
N PRO A 125 8.86 -66.47 13.30
CA PRO A 125 9.62 -66.47 14.55
C PRO A 125 9.58 -67.81 15.33
N PRO A 126 8.44 -68.52 15.47
CA PRO A 126 8.43 -69.84 16.10
C PRO A 126 9.24 -70.88 15.34
N ILE A 127 9.21 -70.85 14.00
CA ILE A 127 9.96 -71.77 13.13
C ILE A 127 11.46 -71.52 13.27
N ARG A 128 11.91 -70.26 13.34
CA ARG A 128 13.32 -69.91 13.56
C ARG A 128 13.83 -70.34 14.93
N ILE A 129 13.02 -70.23 15.98
CA ILE A 129 13.38 -70.70 17.32
C ILE A 129 13.48 -72.24 17.33
N ALA A 130 12.51 -72.93 16.72
CA ALA A 130 12.53 -74.38 16.60
C ALA A 130 13.72 -74.89 15.77
N SER A 131 14.02 -74.28 14.61
CA SER A 131 15.16 -74.67 13.77
C SER A 131 16.50 -74.36 14.44
N SER A 132 16.62 -73.23 15.14
CA SER A 132 17.79 -72.90 15.96
C SER A 132 18.03 -73.92 17.07
N ALA A 133 16.97 -74.33 17.77
CA ALA A 133 17.04 -75.35 18.81
C ALA A 133 17.40 -76.74 18.25
N LEU A 134 16.86 -77.12 17.09
CA LEU A 134 17.19 -78.37 16.40
C LEU A 134 18.64 -78.39 15.90
N VAL A 135 19.16 -77.28 15.36
CA VAL A 135 20.57 -77.16 14.96
C VAL A 135 21.49 -77.29 16.17
N PHE A 136 21.17 -76.64 17.29
CA PHE A 136 21.94 -76.77 18.53
C PHE A 136 21.89 -78.21 19.10
N ALA A 137 20.69 -78.80 19.25
CA ALA A 137 20.53 -80.14 19.78
C ALA A 137 21.19 -81.21 18.89
N GLY A 138 21.05 -81.09 17.56
CA GLY A 138 21.72 -81.94 16.59
C GLY A 138 23.24 -81.82 16.66
N ALA A 139 23.78 -80.61 16.81
CA ALA A 139 25.22 -80.39 16.95
C ALA A 139 25.77 -80.94 18.29
N VAL A 140 25.05 -80.79 19.41
CA VAL A 140 25.39 -81.41 20.69
C VAL A 140 25.40 -82.94 20.59
N ALA A 141 24.36 -83.54 19.99
CA ALA A 141 24.24 -84.98 19.84
C ALA A 141 25.31 -85.57 18.89
N ALA A 142 25.55 -84.93 17.75
CA ALA A 142 26.62 -85.29 16.82
C ALA A 142 28.01 -85.14 17.48
N GLY A 143 28.21 -84.06 18.24
CA GLY A 143 29.43 -83.83 19.02
C GLY A 143 29.68 -84.92 20.04
N TYR A 144 28.65 -85.37 20.76
CA TYR A 144 28.75 -86.48 21.69
C TYR A 144 29.13 -87.79 20.98
N GLY A 145 28.43 -88.14 19.90
CA GLY A 145 28.69 -89.35 19.12
C GLY A 145 30.10 -89.38 18.52
N LEU A 146 30.56 -88.27 17.94
CA LEU A 146 31.91 -88.14 17.38
C LEU A 146 32.98 -88.16 18.48
N GLY A 147 32.75 -87.47 19.61
CA GLY A 147 33.66 -87.46 20.75
C GLY A 147 33.88 -88.85 21.36
N VAL A 148 32.81 -89.65 21.50
CA VAL A 148 32.93 -91.06 21.93
C VAL A 148 33.66 -91.89 20.86
N ARG A 149 33.30 -91.73 19.57
CA ARG A 149 33.82 -92.57 18.47
C ARG A 149 35.32 -92.35 18.19
N PHE A 150 35.83 -91.12 18.34
CA PHE A 150 37.23 -90.79 18.07
C PHE A 150 38.10 -90.66 19.33
N GLY A 151 37.52 -90.36 20.49
CA GLY A 151 38.24 -90.19 21.76
C GLY A 151 38.04 -91.32 22.78
N GLY A 152 37.34 -92.40 22.42
CA GLY A 152 37.30 -93.69 23.13
C GLY A 152 36.74 -93.68 24.55
N SER A 153 36.21 -92.55 25.05
CA SER A 153 35.84 -92.38 26.45
C SER A 153 34.62 -91.48 26.61
N ARG A 154 33.88 -91.65 27.71
CA ARG A 154 32.70 -90.81 28.03
C ARG A 154 33.09 -89.34 28.18
N ASN A 155 34.29 -89.05 28.69
CA ASN A 155 34.82 -87.70 28.85
C ASN A 155 35.11 -87.04 27.48
N ALA A 156 35.64 -87.80 26.52
CA ALA A 156 35.81 -87.31 25.14
C ALA A 156 34.45 -87.08 24.44
N GLY A 157 33.44 -87.92 24.73
CA GLY A 157 32.05 -87.68 24.33
C GLY A 157 31.53 -86.32 24.82
N VAL A 158 31.63 -86.05 26.12
CA VAL A 158 31.25 -84.74 26.69
C VAL A 158 32.05 -83.59 26.07
N GLY A 159 33.36 -83.76 25.85
CA GLY A 159 34.20 -82.76 25.20
C GLY A 159 33.76 -82.44 23.76
N GLY A 160 33.46 -83.46 22.95
CA GLY A 160 32.94 -83.31 21.60
C GLY A 160 31.55 -82.66 21.56
N ALA A 161 30.68 -83.01 22.51
CA ALA A 161 29.34 -82.43 22.67
C ALA A 161 29.40 -80.93 22.98
N ILE A 162 30.34 -80.51 23.84
CA ILE A 162 30.60 -79.09 24.14
C ILE A 162 31.16 -78.38 22.90
N ALA A 163 32.11 -78.99 22.18
CA ALA A 163 32.76 -78.38 21.02
C ALA A 163 31.79 -78.13 19.85
N LEU A 164 31.02 -79.12 19.42
CA LEU A 164 30.03 -78.93 18.36
C LEU A 164 28.77 -78.22 18.86
N GLY A 165 28.37 -78.38 20.13
CA GLY A 165 27.31 -77.60 20.73
C GLY A 165 27.60 -76.09 20.70
N ALA A 166 28.83 -75.68 21.01
CA ALA A 166 29.27 -74.29 20.88
C ALA A 166 29.24 -73.79 19.42
N ALA A 167 29.60 -74.64 18.45
CA ALA A 167 29.50 -74.31 17.02
C ALA A 167 28.03 -74.16 16.56
N GLY A 168 27.15 -75.07 16.97
CA GLY A 168 25.71 -75.00 16.69
C GLY A 168 25.04 -73.79 17.34
N ALA A 169 25.43 -73.44 18.57
CA ALA A 169 24.99 -72.21 19.23
C ALA A 169 25.50 -70.96 18.49
N GLY A 170 26.74 -70.97 17.98
CA GLY A 170 27.28 -69.90 17.14
C GLY A 170 26.53 -69.72 15.82
N ALA A 171 26.14 -70.83 15.16
CA ALA A 171 25.32 -70.80 13.95
C ALA A 171 23.90 -70.28 14.21
N ALA A 172 23.25 -70.76 15.29
CA ALA A 172 21.95 -70.28 15.73
C ALA A 172 21.98 -68.78 16.09
N TYR A 173 23.03 -68.32 16.79
CA TYR A 173 23.24 -66.91 17.09
C TYR A 173 23.39 -66.07 15.82
N ALA A 174 24.21 -66.53 14.86
CA ALA A 174 24.40 -65.83 13.58
C ALA A 174 23.07 -65.66 12.83
N LEU A 175 22.29 -66.73 12.67
CA LEU A 175 20.99 -66.69 11.98
C LEU A 175 20.01 -65.70 12.64
N ASN A 176 19.92 -65.69 13.98
CA ASN A 176 19.03 -64.75 14.68
C ASN A 176 19.58 -63.32 14.69
N SER A 177 20.91 -63.12 14.62
CA SER A 177 21.52 -61.78 14.58
C SER A 177 21.25 -61.00 13.30
N CYS A 178 20.98 -61.69 12.18
CA CYS A 178 20.58 -61.05 10.91
C CYS A 178 19.08 -60.69 10.85
N VAL A 179 18.24 -61.14 11.79
CA VAL A 179 16.79 -60.89 11.75
C VAL A 179 16.42 -59.40 11.71
N PRO A 180 17.05 -58.49 12.50
CA PRO A 180 16.76 -57.06 12.42
C PRO A 180 17.17 -56.43 11.07
N GLU A 181 18.22 -56.93 10.42
CA GLU A 181 18.65 -56.48 9.09
C GLU A 181 17.65 -56.92 8.01
N VAL A 182 17.15 -58.15 8.08
CA VAL A 182 16.11 -58.67 7.17
C VAL A 182 14.81 -57.87 7.32
N ALA A 183 14.42 -57.53 8.55
CA ALA A 183 13.26 -56.69 8.80
C ALA A 183 13.44 -55.27 8.22
N ALA A 184 14.62 -54.67 8.36
CA ALA A 184 14.95 -53.36 7.79
C ALA A 184 14.96 -53.39 6.25
N ILE A 185 15.57 -54.39 5.62
CA ILE A 185 15.57 -54.53 4.15
C ILE A 185 14.14 -54.70 3.61
N ASN A 186 13.30 -55.51 4.26
CA ASN A 186 11.91 -55.68 3.85
C ASN A 186 11.07 -54.42 4.08
N LEU A 187 11.29 -53.67 5.18
CA LEU A 187 10.67 -52.36 5.40
C LEU A 187 11.04 -51.37 4.29
N HIS A 188 12.32 -51.30 3.94
CA HIS A 188 12.80 -50.45 2.84
C HIS A 188 12.14 -50.81 1.51
N ASN A 189 12.10 -52.10 1.18
CA ASN A 189 11.49 -52.59 -0.06
C ASN A 189 9.98 -52.35 -0.11
N TYR A 190 9.29 -52.44 1.04
CA TYR A 190 7.87 -52.11 1.17
C TYR A 190 7.61 -50.62 0.93
N VAL A 191 8.37 -49.72 1.57
CA VAL A 191 8.20 -48.27 1.36
C VAL A 191 8.60 -47.83 -0.05
N ALA A 192 9.61 -48.49 -0.66
CA ALA A 192 10.02 -48.26 -2.04
C ALA A 192 9.02 -48.76 -3.11
N ASP A 193 7.96 -49.50 -2.72
CA ASP A 193 6.85 -49.89 -3.60
C ASP A 193 5.71 -48.86 -3.66
N PHE A 194 5.76 -47.78 -2.86
CA PHE A 194 4.76 -46.71 -2.88
C PHE A 194 5.24 -45.47 -3.64
N GLU A 195 4.50 -45.10 -4.70
CA GLU A 195 4.69 -43.82 -5.41
C GLU A 195 4.16 -42.63 -4.58
N ASP A 196 3.08 -42.81 -3.81
CA ASP A 196 2.55 -41.81 -2.87
C ASP A 196 2.84 -42.23 -1.40
N PRO A 197 3.74 -41.52 -0.69
CA PRO A 197 4.02 -41.79 0.72
C PRO A 197 2.86 -41.46 1.68
N ALA A 198 1.77 -40.80 1.22
CA ALA A 198 0.56 -40.61 2.01
C ALA A 198 -0.32 -41.88 2.12
N ALA A 199 -0.07 -42.92 1.30
CA ALA A 199 -0.77 -44.20 1.34
C ALA A 199 -0.20 -45.22 2.36
N LEU A 200 0.85 -44.84 3.09
CA LEU A 200 1.52 -45.66 4.09
C LEU A 200 0.65 -45.82 5.36
N ASN A 201 0.40 -47.05 5.80
CA ASN A 201 -0.28 -47.31 7.08
C ASN A 201 0.71 -47.75 8.17
N LYS A 202 0.39 -47.42 9.42
CA LYS A 202 1.18 -47.80 10.60
C LYS A 202 1.03 -49.29 10.91
N GLU A 203 -0.15 -49.81 10.66
CA GLU A 203 -0.58 -51.18 10.87
C GLU A 203 0.24 -52.16 10.01
N ASP A 204 0.61 -51.77 8.80
CA ASP A 204 1.44 -52.58 7.89
C ASP A 204 2.90 -52.63 8.35
N ILE A 205 3.44 -51.52 8.86
CA ILE A 205 4.78 -51.47 9.47
C ILE A 205 4.82 -52.30 10.76
N ASP A 206 3.76 -52.22 11.57
CA ASP A 206 3.60 -53.04 12.77
C ASP A 206 3.43 -54.53 12.39
N ALA A 207 2.77 -54.85 11.27
CA ALA A 207 2.69 -56.22 10.74
C ALA A 207 4.06 -56.75 10.26
N ILE A 208 4.88 -55.91 9.59
CA ILE A 208 6.27 -56.25 9.21
C ILE A 208 7.11 -56.50 10.48
N ALA A 209 7.06 -55.59 11.46
CA ALA A 209 7.76 -55.73 12.73
C ALA A 209 7.38 -57.05 13.45
N ASN A 210 6.08 -57.36 13.51
CA ASN A 210 5.57 -58.61 14.08
C ASN A 210 5.95 -59.86 13.27
N LYS A 211 5.94 -59.82 11.92
CA LYS A 211 6.36 -60.92 11.03
C LYS A 211 7.78 -61.39 11.36
N TYR A 212 8.69 -60.46 11.68
CA TYR A 212 10.07 -60.79 12.05
C TYR A 212 10.31 -60.88 13.57
N GLY A 213 9.33 -60.58 14.42
CA GLY A 213 9.51 -60.56 15.88
C GLY A 213 10.46 -59.45 16.36
N VAL A 214 10.47 -58.32 15.65
CA VAL A 214 11.39 -57.19 15.84
C VAL A 214 10.60 -56.03 16.46
N SER A 215 11.01 -55.53 17.62
CA SER A 215 10.47 -54.29 18.20
C SER A 215 11.03 -53.06 17.47
N LYS A 216 10.27 -51.95 17.47
CA LYS A 216 10.71 -50.64 16.93
C LYS A 216 11.98 -50.08 17.57
N GLN A 217 12.32 -50.55 18.77
CA GLN A 217 13.51 -50.12 19.51
C GLN A 217 14.77 -50.96 19.17
N ASN A 218 14.70 -51.88 18.20
CA ASN A 218 15.90 -52.57 17.69
C ASN A 218 16.72 -51.65 16.77
N GLU A 219 18.02 -51.56 17.04
CA GLU A 219 18.96 -50.60 16.41
C GLU A 219 18.87 -50.57 14.88
N ALA A 220 18.95 -51.72 14.20
CA ALA A 220 18.94 -51.78 12.72
C ALA A 220 17.58 -51.40 12.10
N PHE A 221 16.47 -51.74 12.75
CA PHE A 221 15.11 -51.44 12.25
C PHE A 221 14.77 -49.95 12.48
N ASN A 222 15.13 -49.42 13.65
CA ASN A 222 15.00 -48.00 13.94
C ASN A 222 15.91 -47.14 13.01
N ALA A 223 17.15 -47.58 12.75
CA ALA A 223 18.05 -46.89 11.82
C ALA A 223 17.46 -46.77 10.40
N GLU A 224 16.73 -47.79 9.92
CA GLU A 224 16.05 -47.74 8.62
C GLU A 224 14.81 -46.83 8.65
N LEU A 225 13.96 -46.90 9.69
CA LEU A 225 12.85 -45.95 9.90
C LEU A 225 13.35 -44.49 9.89
N ARG A 226 14.46 -44.22 10.59
CA ARG A 226 15.13 -42.92 10.63
C ARG A 226 15.65 -42.49 9.26
N ASP A 227 16.28 -43.37 8.48
CA ASP A 227 16.79 -43.02 7.14
C ASP A 227 15.64 -42.78 6.14
N ILE A 228 14.58 -43.60 6.17
CA ILE A 228 13.35 -43.40 5.38
C ILE A 228 12.73 -42.03 5.69
N TYR A 229 12.56 -41.70 6.98
CA TYR A 229 12.07 -40.39 7.41
C TYR A 229 12.98 -39.24 6.96
N CYS A 230 14.30 -39.41 7.12
CA CYS A 230 15.30 -38.42 6.70
C CYS A 230 15.30 -38.17 5.19
N ARG A 231 15.12 -39.21 4.37
CA ARG A 231 14.94 -39.09 2.90
C ARG A 231 13.66 -38.36 2.55
N TYR A 232 12.53 -38.78 3.10
CA TYR A 232 11.23 -38.16 2.83
C TYR A 232 11.21 -36.67 3.18
N VAL A 233 11.61 -36.31 4.41
CA VAL A 233 11.68 -34.91 4.86
C VAL A 233 12.64 -34.10 3.99
N SER A 234 13.79 -34.67 3.59
CA SER A 234 14.72 -34.01 2.66
C SER A 234 14.16 -33.79 1.25
N ALA A 235 13.18 -34.60 0.82
CA ALA A 235 12.53 -34.49 -0.49
C ALA A 235 11.31 -33.54 -0.49
N VAL A 236 10.63 -33.38 0.65
CA VAL A 236 9.54 -32.42 0.84
C VAL A 236 10.05 -30.96 0.86
N PHE A 237 11.25 -30.72 1.39
CA PHE A 237 11.83 -29.37 1.44
C PHE A 237 12.24 -28.83 0.06
N PRO A 238 11.76 -27.64 -0.36
CA PRO A 238 12.14 -27.04 -1.63
C PRO A 238 13.60 -26.56 -1.63
N THR A 239 14.40 -27.13 -2.54
CA THR A 239 15.84 -26.88 -2.70
C THR A 239 16.10 -25.54 -3.39
N GLY A 240 16.95 -24.69 -2.80
CA GLY A 240 17.32 -23.39 -3.38
C GLY A 240 16.30 -22.29 -3.07
N THR A 241 16.00 -21.47 -4.07
CA THR A 241 15.27 -20.19 -3.94
C THR A 241 13.76 -20.29 -3.79
N GLU A 242 13.14 -21.40 -4.19
CA GLU A 242 11.70 -21.67 -4.09
C GLU A 242 11.15 -21.45 -2.67
N GLU A 243 9.97 -20.84 -2.54
CA GLU A 243 9.32 -20.61 -1.24
C GLU A 243 8.57 -21.88 -0.75
N LEU A 244 8.19 -21.92 0.53
CA LEU A 244 7.33 -22.97 1.06
C LEU A 244 5.90 -22.82 0.50
N ARG A 245 5.20 -23.94 0.28
CA ARG A 245 3.79 -23.96 -0.17
C ARG A 245 2.81 -23.86 1.00
N GLY A 246 3.21 -24.32 2.19
CA GLY A 246 2.38 -24.41 3.39
C GLY A 246 1.75 -25.79 3.61
N ASP A 247 1.97 -26.74 2.70
CA ASP A 247 1.52 -28.13 2.81
C ASP A 247 2.57 -29.06 3.47
N GLU A 248 3.81 -28.58 3.59
CA GLU A 248 4.95 -29.40 4.01
C GLU A 248 4.83 -29.87 5.47
N VAL A 249 4.26 -29.03 6.35
CA VAL A 249 4.08 -29.35 7.78
C VAL A 249 3.09 -30.49 7.94
N ASP A 250 1.92 -30.41 7.31
CA ASP A 250 0.86 -31.42 7.43
C ASP A 250 1.28 -32.76 6.83
N THR A 251 2.00 -32.74 5.70
CA THR A 251 2.47 -33.97 5.05
C THR A 251 3.59 -34.64 5.85
N ILE A 252 4.52 -33.87 6.44
CA ILE A 252 5.51 -34.41 7.38
C ILE A 252 4.85 -34.97 8.65
N ILE A 253 3.85 -34.30 9.23
CA ILE A 253 3.12 -34.82 10.41
C ILE A 253 2.38 -36.12 10.06
N LYS A 254 1.66 -36.17 8.92
CA LYS A 254 0.97 -37.38 8.45
C LYS A 254 1.95 -38.54 8.26
N PHE A 255 3.08 -38.31 7.58
CA PHE A 255 4.09 -39.33 7.35
C PHE A 255 4.78 -39.78 8.65
N LYS A 256 5.09 -38.87 9.59
CA LYS A 256 5.63 -39.20 10.93
C LYS A 256 4.70 -40.17 11.66
N ASN A 257 3.40 -39.87 11.65
CA ASN A 257 2.38 -40.66 12.35
C ASN A 257 2.15 -42.03 11.69
N ALA A 258 2.15 -42.08 10.35
CA ALA A 258 2.06 -43.30 9.56
C ALA A 258 3.27 -44.22 9.75
N LEU A 259 4.48 -43.67 9.68
CA LEU A 259 5.73 -44.39 9.94
C LEU A 259 5.81 -44.87 11.40
N GLY A 260 5.12 -44.18 12.31
CA GLY A 260 5.05 -44.51 13.73
C GLY A 260 6.41 -44.36 14.44
N ILE A 261 7.15 -43.31 14.08
CA ILE A 261 8.44 -42.91 14.67
C ILE A 261 8.21 -41.97 15.88
N ASP A 262 9.02 -42.14 16.93
CA ASP A 262 8.94 -41.32 18.15
C ASP A 262 9.47 -39.89 17.90
N ASP A 263 8.86 -38.87 18.53
CA ASP A 263 9.28 -37.45 18.40
C ASP A 263 10.79 -37.18 18.61
N PRO A 264 11.49 -37.72 19.63
CA PRO A 264 12.94 -37.51 19.76
C PRO A 264 13.73 -38.10 18.57
N ASP A 265 13.32 -39.24 18.02
CA ASP A 265 14.00 -39.89 16.90
C ASP A 265 13.78 -39.12 15.59
N ALA A 266 12.58 -38.59 15.39
CA ALA A 266 12.28 -37.67 14.30
C ALA A 266 13.03 -36.33 14.44
N ALA A 267 13.12 -35.76 15.65
CA ALA A 267 13.88 -34.53 15.91
C ALA A 267 15.38 -34.69 15.65
N ASP A 268 15.95 -35.87 15.96
CA ASP A 268 17.34 -36.22 15.64
C ASP A 268 17.61 -36.28 14.12
N MET A 269 16.60 -36.63 13.32
CA MET A 269 16.70 -36.59 11.85
C MET A 269 16.60 -35.17 11.29
N HIS A 270 15.74 -34.31 11.83
CA HIS A 270 15.72 -32.87 11.47
C HIS A 270 17.07 -32.22 11.84
N MET A 271 17.67 -32.61 12.97
CA MET A 271 19.04 -32.25 13.34
C MET A 271 20.09 -32.74 12.33
N GLU A 272 19.96 -33.94 11.76
CA GLU A 272 20.89 -34.41 10.72
C GLU A 272 20.72 -33.67 9.40
N ILE A 273 19.49 -33.36 8.97
CA ILE A 273 19.23 -32.52 7.79
C ILE A 273 19.84 -31.13 8.00
N GLY A 274 19.71 -30.55 9.20
CA GLY A 274 20.37 -29.30 9.57
C GLY A 274 21.90 -29.40 9.49
N ARG A 275 22.49 -30.52 9.93
CA ARG A 275 23.95 -30.77 9.80
C ARG A 275 24.38 -30.97 8.35
N ARG A 276 23.55 -31.54 7.48
CA ARG A 276 23.80 -31.65 6.03
C ARG A 276 23.83 -30.27 5.36
N ILE A 277 22.80 -29.45 5.57
CA ILE A 277 22.73 -28.07 5.05
C ILE A 277 23.91 -27.22 5.57
N PHE A 278 24.23 -27.31 6.87
CA PHE A 278 25.34 -26.55 7.46
C PHE A 278 26.72 -26.98 6.92
N ARG A 279 26.92 -28.26 6.57
CA ARG A 279 28.12 -28.74 5.86
C ARG A 279 28.17 -28.23 4.42
N GLN A 280 27.10 -28.42 3.66
CA GLN A 280 27.00 -27.97 2.26
C GLN A 280 27.26 -26.46 2.13
N ARG A 281 26.80 -25.66 3.11
CA ARG A 281 27.11 -24.24 3.23
C ARG A 281 28.61 -23.94 3.32
N LEU A 282 29.34 -24.66 4.18
CA LEU A 282 30.79 -24.52 4.34
C LEU A 282 31.58 -25.03 3.12
N GLU A 283 31.02 -26.00 2.39
CA GLU A 283 31.63 -26.65 1.22
C GLU A 283 31.44 -25.83 -0.08
N THR A 284 30.33 -25.08 -0.19
CA THR A 284 30.00 -24.32 -1.42
C THR A 284 30.89 -23.09 -1.61
N GLY A 285 31.22 -22.37 -0.52
CA GLY A 285 32.15 -21.24 -0.51
C GLY A 285 31.71 -19.96 -1.23
N ASP A 286 30.81 -20.04 -2.20
CA ASP A 286 30.27 -18.90 -2.95
C ASP A 286 29.22 -18.11 -2.15
N ARG A 287 29.16 -16.79 -2.37
CA ARG A 287 28.35 -15.84 -1.60
C ARG A 287 26.85 -16.09 -1.78
N ASP A 288 26.42 -16.38 -2.99
CA ASP A 288 24.99 -16.49 -3.29
C ASP A 288 24.47 -17.88 -2.90
N GLY A 289 25.29 -18.92 -3.07
CA GLY A 289 25.08 -20.24 -2.43
C GLY A 289 25.02 -20.17 -0.89
N ASP A 290 25.85 -19.35 -0.24
CA ASP A 290 25.80 -19.13 1.21
C ASP A 290 24.48 -18.45 1.65
N ILE A 291 23.83 -17.68 0.78
CA ILE A 291 22.49 -17.11 1.01
C ILE A 291 21.40 -18.18 0.84
N GLU A 292 21.46 -18.99 -0.22
CA GLU A 292 20.50 -20.08 -0.44
C GLU A 292 20.51 -21.11 0.70
N GLN A 293 21.68 -21.55 1.14
CA GLN A 293 21.81 -22.51 2.24
C GLN A 293 21.35 -21.92 3.58
N ARG A 294 21.54 -20.61 3.83
CA ARG A 294 20.91 -19.92 4.97
C ARG A 294 19.39 -19.94 4.87
N ARG A 295 18.81 -19.65 3.70
CA ARG A 295 17.34 -19.71 3.49
C ARG A 295 16.79 -21.12 3.69
N ALA A 296 17.43 -22.14 3.12
CA ALA A 296 17.07 -23.55 3.31
C ALA A 296 17.10 -23.93 4.80
N PHE A 297 18.13 -23.51 5.53
CA PHE A 297 18.22 -23.71 6.98
C PHE A 297 17.11 -22.96 7.76
N GLN A 298 16.73 -21.74 7.35
CA GLN A 298 15.58 -21.03 7.93
C GLN A 298 14.25 -21.75 7.68
N LYS A 299 14.01 -22.26 6.47
CA LYS A 299 12.83 -23.10 6.14
C LYS A 299 12.77 -24.34 7.05
N LEU A 300 13.91 -25.00 7.23
CA LEU A 300 14.06 -26.19 8.09
C LEU A 300 13.78 -25.86 9.56
N ILE A 301 14.28 -24.74 10.10
CA ILE A 301 13.92 -24.27 11.46
C ILE A 301 12.40 -24.16 11.58
N TYR A 302 11.78 -23.36 10.70
CA TYR A 302 10.36 -23.02 10.78
C TYR A 302 9.47 -24.25 10.73
N VAL A 303 9.61 -25.10 9.71
CA VAL A 303 8.82 -26.33 9.56
C VAL A 303 9.06 -27.28 10.74
N SER A 304 10.29 -27.39 11.27
CA SER A 304 10.55 -28.21 12.47
C SER A 304 9.81 -27.66 13.71
N THR A 305 9.81 -26.35 13.92
CA THR A 305 9.10 -25.75 15.07
C THR A 305 7.58 -25.89 15.00
N LEU A 306 7.02 -26.07 13.79
CA LEU A 306 5.61 -26.40 13.60
C LEU A 306 5.34 -27.91 13.75
N VAL A 307 6.10 -28.78 13.09
CA VAL A 307 5.95 -30.25 13.12
C VAL A 307 6.04 -30.84 14.54
N PHE A 308 6.88 -30.25 15.41
CA PHE A 308 7.02 -30.70 16.80
C PHE A 308 6.22 -29.88 17.81
N GLY A 309 5.67 -28.70 17.46
CA GLY A 309 4.79 -27.93 18.33
C GLY A 309 5.36 -27.67 19.73
N GLU A 310 4.72 -28.21 20.77
CA GLU A 310 5.18 -28.14 22.17
C GLU A 310 6.40 -29.06 22.44
N ALA A 311 6.50 -30.18 21.73
CA ALA A 311 7.67 -31.08 21.74
C ALA A 311 8.91 -30.46 21.03
N SER A 312 8.83 -29.21 20.56
CA SER A 312 9.98 -28.44 20.05
C SER A 312 11.12 -28.27 21.08
N ALA A 313 10.91 -28.61 22.35
CA ALA A 313 11.98 -28.81 23.33
C ALA A 313 13.06 -29.83 22.87
N PHE A 314 12.71 -30.83 22.04
CA PHE A 314 13.70 -31.74 21.43
C PHE A 314 14.62 -31.03 20.42
N LEU A 315 14.29 -29.81 19.99
CA LEU A 315 15.11 -28.95 19.12
C LEU A 315 16.07 -28.02 19.90
N LEU A 316 16.07 -28.05 21.24
CA LEU A 316 17.06 -27.30 22.05
C LEU A 316 18.55 -27.54 21.67
N PRO A 317 18.98 -28.72 21.16
CA PRO A 317 20.35 -28.93 20.69
C PRO A 317 20.77 -28.02 19.51
N TRP A 318 19.83 -27.50 18.71
CA TRP A 318 20.13 -26.70 17.50
C TRP A 318 20.95 -25.45 17.87
N LYS A 319 20.54 -24.75 18.93
CA LYS A 319 21.21 -23.56 19.49
C LYS A 319 22.69 -23.81 19.78
N ARG A 320 23.01 -24.97 20.35
CA ARG A 320 24.40 -25.36 20.69
C ARG A 320 25.20 -25.84 19.49
N VAL A 321 24.58 -26.61 18.58
CA VAL A 321 25.28 -27.23 17.44
C VAL A 321 25.54 -26.24 16.32
N PHE A 322 24.58 -25.38 15.99
CA PHE A 322 24.67 -24.44 14.87
C PHE A 322 25.06 -23.01 15.28
N LYS A 323 25.19 -22.73 16.59
CA LYS A 323 25.48 -21.40 17.18
C LYS A 323 24.46 -20.31 16.80
N VAL A 324 23.19 -20.72 16.65
CA VAL A 324 22.07 -19.85 16.29
C VAL A 324 21.50 -19.22 17.57
N THR A 325 21.19 -17.92 17.55
CA THR A 325 20.52 -17.25 18.68
C THR A 325 19.00 -17.43 18.63
N ASP A 326 18.31 -17.29 19.77
CA ASP A 326 16.84 -17.41 19.80
C ASP A 326 16.18 -16.39 18.87
N SER A 327 16.70 -15.16 18.85
CA SER A 327 16.31 -14.11 17.90
C SER A 327 16.51 -14.47 16.43
N GLN A 328 17.47 -15.34 16.08
CA GLN A 328 17.62 -15.84 14.70
C GLN A 328 16.61 -16.94 14.38
N VAL A 329 16.15 -17.71 15.38
CA VAL A 329 15.02 -18.65 15.24
C VAL A 329 13.72 -17.88 15.08
N GLU A 330 13.47 -16.85 15.89
CA GLU A 330 12.30 -15.97 15.79
C GLU A 330 12.21 -15.28 14.43
N VAL A 331 13.32 -14.71 13.94
CA VAL A 331 13.40 -14.15 12.58
C VAL A 331 13.18 -15.24 11.51
N ALA A 332 13.74 -16.43 11.66
CA ALA A 332 13.51 -17.53 10.71
C ALA A 332 12.05 -18.00 10.66
N VAL A 333 11.34 -17.97 11.81
CA VAL A 333 9.91 -18.29 11.90
C VAL A 333 9.08 -17.18 11.24
N ARG A 334 9.27 -15.93 11.68
CA ARG A 334 8.55 -14.75 11.19
C ARG A 334 8.70 -14.58 9.69
N ASP A 335 9.93 -14.56 9.17
CA ASP A 335 10.21 -14.25 7.77
C ASP A 335 9.63 -15.31 6.81
N ASN A 336 9.42 -16.57 7.26
CA ASN A 336 8.77 -17.61 6.47
C ASN A 336 7.23 -17.60 6.62
N ALA A 337 6.72 -17.36 7.83
CA ALA A 337 5.29 -17.13 8.06
C ALA A 337 4.77 -15.93 7.25
N GLN A 338 5.57 -14.86 7.15
CA GLN A 338 5.26 -13.69 6.33
C GLN A 338 5.17 -14.02 4.84
N ARG A 339 6.08 -14.84 4.29
CA ARG A 339 6.02 -15.27 2.87
C ARG A 339 4.77 -16.10 2.58
N LEU A 340 4.47 -17.08 3.44
CA LEU A 340 3.29 -17.93 3.31
C LEU A 340 2.00 -17.11 3.39
N TYR A 341 1.87 -16.23 4.39
CA TYR A 341 0.71 -15.34 4.51
C TYR A 341 0.63 -14.34 3.34
N ALA A 342 1.74 -13.81 2.85
CA ALA A 342 1.76 -12.95 1.65
C ALA A 342 1.39 -13.71 0.36
N SER A 343 1.67 -15.02 0.27
CA SER A 343 1.18 -15.88 -0.81
C SER A 343 -0.33 -16.09 -0.71
N LYS A 344 -0.84 -16.39 0.49
CA LYS A 344 -2.28 -16.51 0.76
C LYS A 344 -3.03 -15.19 0.50
N LEU A 345 -2.49 -14.04 0.95
CA LEU A 345 -3.01 -12.70 0.64
C LEU A 345 -3.08 -12.45 -0.87
N LYS A 346 -2.06 -12.85 -1.66
CA LYS A 346 -2.08 -12.70 -3.12
C LYS A 346 -3.19 -13.52 -3.80
N SER A 347 -3.73 -14.57 -3.17
CA SER A 347 -4.93 -15.26 -3.66
C SER A 347 -6.23 -14.56 -3.25
N VAL A 348 -6.25 -13.84 -2.12
CA VAL A 348 -7.40 -13.07 -1.66
C VAL A 348 -7.44 -11.70 -2.39
N GLY A 349 -8.32 -11.60 -3.38
CA GLY A 349 -8.55 -10.37 -4.17
C GLY A 349 -7.88 -10.33 -5.55
N ARG A 350 -7.43 -11.47 -6.11
CA ARG A 350 -6.84 -11.51 -7.46
C ARG A 350 -7.82 -11.70 -8.61
N ASP A 351 -8.89 -12.46 -8.40
CA ASP A 351 -9.70 -12.98 -9.51
C ASP A 351 -10.53 -11.91 -10.23
N GLU A 352 -10.89 -10.82 -9.56
CA GLU A 352 -12.01 -9.96 -10.00
C GLU A 352 -11.68 -8.45 -10.16
N LEU A 353 -10.48 -7.98 -9.79
CA LEU A 353 -10.07 -6.58 -10.02
C LEU A 353 -9.47 -6.33 -11.42
N LEU A 354 -9.03 -7.39 -12.12
CA LEU A 354 -8.28 -7.29 -13.39
C LEU A 354 -8.99 -7.95 -14.59
N HIS A 355 -10.15 -8.57 -14.39
CA HIS A 355 -10.92 -9.16 -15.49
C HIS A 355 -12.03 -8.23 -15.96
N GLU A 356 -11.87 -7.66 -17.16
CA GLU A 356 -13.03 -7.15 -17.91
C GLU A 356 -13.95 -8.34 -18.23
N ALA A 357 -15.05 -8.47 -17.47
CA ALA A 357 -16.15 -9.34 -17.84
C ALA A 357 -16.89 -8.72 -19.04
N PRO A 358 -17.13 -9.45 -20.15
CA PRO A 358 -17.65 -8.86 -21.37
C PRO A 358 -19.13 -8.49 -21.25
N CYS A 359 -19.61 -7.60 -22.11
CA CYS A 359 -20.98 -7.04 -22.15
C CYS A 359 -22.12 -8.05 -22.49
N ALA A 360 -21.94 -9.34 -22.18
CA ALA A 360 -22.85 -10.41 -22.53
C ALA A 360 -24.19 -10.37 -21.78
N ALA A 361 -24.23 -9.87 -20.54
CA ALA A 361 -25.45 -9.76 -19.74
C ALA A 361 -26.56 -8.96 -20.46
N TRP A 362 -26.19 -7.82 -21.06
CA TRP A 362 -27.09 -6.96 -21.83
C TRP A 362 -27.65 -7.65 -23.10
N VAL A 363 -26.90 -8.58 -23.70
CA VAL A 363 -27.32 -9.31 -24.90
C VAL A 363 -28.41 -10.36 -24.59
N TRP A 364 -28.45 -10.90 -23.37
CA TRP A 364 -29.43 -11.90 -22.94
C TRP A 364 -30.69 -11.32 -22.28
N TRP A 365 -30.66 -10.08 -21.81
CA TRP A 365 -31.84 -9.43 -21.20
C TRP A 365 -32.79 -8.80 -22.24
N VAL A 366 -32.24 -8.20 -23.32
CA VAL A 366 -33.03 -7.54 -24.39
C VAL A 366 -34.05 -8.48 -25.08
N PRO A 367 -33.78 -9.78 -25.33
CA PRO A 367 -34.76 -10.67 -25.98
C PRO A 367 -35.97 -11.06 -25.11
N LEU A 368 -35.90 -10.93 -23.78
CA LEU A 368 -36.91 -11.50 -22.88
C LEU A 368 -38.09 -10.53 -22.64
N VAL A 369 -37.85 -9.22 -22.73
CA VAL A 369 -38.89 -8.17 -22.55
C VAL A 369 -39.62 -7.84 -23.87
N HIS A 370 -39.49 -8.68 -24.90
CA HIS A 370 -40.12 -8.52 -26.22
C HIS A 370 -40.78 -9.82 -26.72
N ARG A 371 -41.24 -10.68 -25.80
CA ARG A 371 -41.88 -11.96 -26.16
C ARG A 371 -43.12 -12.36 -25.33
N GLU A 372 -43.84 -11.38 -24.78
CA GLU A 372 -45.21 -11.59 -24.30
C GLU A 372 -46.18 -10.62 -24.98
N GLU A 373 -46.74 -11.05 -26.11
CA GLU A 373 -48.05 -10.57 -26.54
C GLU A 373 -48.81 -11.72 -27.26
N ILE A 374 -50.14 -11.73 -27.10
CA ILE A 374 -51.10 -12.65 -27.72
C ILE A 374 -50.96 -14.14 -27.32
N LEU A 375 -51.74 -14.53 -26.30
CA LEU A 375 -52.90 -15.39 -26.57
C LEU A 375 -54.00 -15.20 -25.51
N PHE A 376 -55.05 -14.45 -25.88
CA PHE A 376 -56.14 -14.07 -24.99
C PHE A 376 -57.35 -15.01 -25.18
N SER A 377 -57.44 -16.09 -24.39
CA SER A 377 -58.63 -16.96 -24.42
C SER A 377 -58.83 -17.81 -23.14
N GLY A 378 -59.91 -17.53 -22.40
CA GLY A 378 -60.58 -18.49 -21.51
C GLY A 378 -60.59 -18.16 -20.01
N SER A 379 -61.72 -18.49 -19.37
CA SER A 379 -61.85 -18.79 -17.93
C SER A 379 -61.68 -17.65 -16.90
N LEU A 380 -62.65 -16.72 -16.88
CA LEU A 380 -63.00 -15.98 -15.66
C LEU A 380 -63.73 -16.91 -14.66
N SER A 381 -63.05 -17.38 -13.60
CA SER A 381 -63.66 -17.72 -12.30
C SER A 381 -62.62 -18.20 -11.28
N LEU A 382 -62.71 -17.72 -10.03
CA LEU A 382 -61.84 -18.06 -8.88
C LEU A 382 -60.39 -17.58 -9.10
N ILE A 383 -59.76 -16.79 -8.21
CA ILE A 383 -59.98 -16.62 -6.77
C ILE A 383 -60.24 -15.14 -6.45
N SER A 384 -61.32 -14.87 -5.72
CA SER A 384 -61.49 -13.61 -4.98
C SER A 384 -61.00 -13.79 -3.54
N ASN A 385 -60.62 -12.68 -2.89
CA ASN A 385 -60.22 -12.59 -1.48
C ASN A 385 -58.82 -13.16 -1.13
N PHE A 386 -57.78 -12.44 -1.55
CA PHE A 386 -56.72 -12.11 -0.59
C PHE A 386 -56.34 -10.64 -0.75
N SER A 387 -56.48 -9.87 0.33
CA SER A 387 -55.98 -8.49 0.39
C SER A 387 -54.52 -8.56 0.80
N MET A 388 -53.61 -8.13 -0.07
CA MET A 388 -52.18 -8.09 0.21
C MET A 388 -51.63 -6.74 -0.24
N SER A 389 -50.91 -6.06 0.65
CA SER A 389 -50.56 -4.65 0.47
C SER A 389 -49.52 -4.46 -0.64
N SER A 390 -49.59 -3.30 -1.31
CA SER A 390 -48.68 -2.88 -2.40
C SER A 390 -47.21 -2.72 -1.98
N ASP A 391 -46.92 -2.79 -0.69
CA ASP A 391 -45.60 -2.51 -0.11
C ASP A 391 -44.59 -3.66 -0.34
N ILE A 392 -45.06 -4.90 -0.48
CA ILE A 392 -44.19 -6.08 -0.58
C ILE A 392 -43.45 -6.12 -1.93
N SER A 393 -44.11 -5.76 -3.04
CA SER A 393 -43.50 -5.78 -4.37
C SER A 393 -42.35 -4.77 -4.53
N TYR A 394 -42.51 -3.56 -3.97
CA TYR A 394 -41.45 -2.55 -3.97
C TYR A 394 -40.27 -2.94 -3.07
N TRP A 395 -40.52 -3.59 -1.93
CA TRP A 395 -39.45 -4.15 -1.11
C TRP A 395 -38.72 -5.30 -1.80
N PHE A 396 -39.42 -6.23 -2.46
CA PHE A 396 -38.77 -7.36 -3.14
C PHE A 396 -37.93 -6.92 -4.34
N MET A 397 -38.47 -6.03 -5.20
CA MET A 397 -37.70 -5.47 -6.33
C MET A 397 -36.53 -4.59 -5.85
N GLY A 398 -36.69 -3.86 -4.75
CA GLY A 398 -35.59 -3.10 -4.14
C GLY A 398 -34.49 -4.01 -3.59
N PHE A 399 -34.85 -5.08 -2.88
CA PHE A 399 -33.86 -5.97 -2.24
C PHE A 399 -33.14 -6.86 -3.26
N GLU A 400 -33.84 -7.45 -4.24
CA GLU A 400 -33.18 -8.21 -5.31
C GLU A 400 -32.42 -7.30 -6.30
N GLY A 401 -32.88 -6.07 -6.55
CA GLY A 401 -32.12 -5.09 -7.34
C GLY A 401 -30.79 -4.70 -6.69
N VAL A 402 -30.80 -4.48 -5.36
CA VAL A 402 -29.57 -4.20 -4.60
C VAL A 402 -28.69 -5.45 -4.46
N LEU A 403 -29.25 -6.65 -4.30
CA LEU A 403 -28.46 -7.90 -4.35
C LEU A 403 -27.84 -8.14 -5.73
N ALA A 404 -28.56 -7.88 -6.83
CA ALA A 404 -28.04 -8.06 -8.18
C ALA A 404 -26.86 -7.13 -8.47
N ILE A 405 -26.95 -5.85 -8.07
CA ILE A 405 -25.83 -4.90 -8.17
C ILE A 405 -24.66 -5.31 -7.25
N ALA A 406 -24.94 -5.91 -6.09
CA ALA A 406 -23.90 -6.47 -5.22
C ALA A 406 -23.29 -7.80 -5.71
N LEU A 407 -23.86 -8.44 -6.74
CA LEU A 407 -23.37 -9.70 -7.31
C LEU A 407 -22.49 -9.52 -8.57
N GLU A 408 -22.36 -8.30 -9.09
CA GLU A 408 -21.57 -8.00 -10.30
C GLU A 408 -20.28 -7.19 -10.01
N SER A 409 -19.72 -7.37 -8.81
CA SER A 409 -18.39 -6.87 -8.42
C SER A 409 -17.77 -7.78 -7.36
N GLY A 410 -16.53 -8.20 -7.57
CA GLY A 410 -15.90 -9.27 -6.79
C GLY A 410 -15.80 -9.01 -5.29
N TYR A 411 -16.47 -9.84 -4.50
CA TYR A 411 -16.48 -9.73 -3.04
C TYR A 411 -15.30 -10.45 -2.42
N ILE A 412 -14.58 -9.75 -1.53
CA ILE A 412 -13.81 -10.44 -0.48
C ILE A 412 -14.82 -11.16 0.41
N ASP A 413 -14.95 -12.47 0.21
CA ASP A 413 -15.90 -13.30 0.93
C ASP A 413 -15.51 -13.49 2.41
N VAL A 414 -16.53 -13.63 3.25
CA VAL A 414 -16.43 -13.93 4.68
C VAL A 414 -15.64 -15.23 4.91
N ASN A 415 -15.85 -16.27 4.08
CA ASN A 415 -15.12 -17.52 4.23
C ASN A 415 -13.64 -17.38 3.80
N GLN A 416 -13.33 -16.54 2.81
CA GLN A 416 -11.95 -16.22 2.46
C GLN A 416 -11.22 -15.57 3.65
N LEU A 417 -11.84 -14.59 4.32
CA LEU A 417 -11.27 -13.90 5.48
C LEU A 417 -11.13 -14.78 6.72
N VAL A 418 -12.06 -15.71 6.95
CA VAL A 418 -11.92 -16.74 8.00
C VAL A 418 -10.77 -17.69 7.64
N SER A 419 -10.67 -18.17 6.39
CA SER A 419 -9.55 -19.03 5.96
C SER A 419 -8.19 -18.32 6.03
N LEU A 420 -8.18 -17.00 5.89
CA LEU A 420 -6.99 -16.16 6.05
C LEU A 420 -6.57 -16.06 7.52
N ARG A 421 -7.53 -15.90 8.45
CA ARG A 421 -7.27 -15.95 9.90
C ARG A 421 -6.81 -17.33 10.36
N GLU A 422 -7.41 -18.40 9.86
CA GLU A 422 -6.99 -19.79 10.12
C GLU A 422 -5.56 -20.04 9.61
N ALA A 423 -5.24 -19.60 8.38
CA ALA A 423 -3.88 -19.67 7.84
C ALA A 423 -2.87 -18.87 8.67
N GLN A 424 -3.23 -17.66 9.12
CA GLN A 424 -2.38 -16.84 9.99
C GLN A 424 -1.98 -17.59 11.27
N LEU A 425 -2.96 -18.21 11.93
CA LEU A 425 -2.76 -18.96 13.17
C LEU A 425 -1.93 -20.23 12.94
N ALA A 426 -2.20 -20.96 11.85
CA ALA A 426 -1.42 -22.13 11.44
C ALA A 426 0.06 -21.77 11.16
N TYR A 427 0.31 -20.62 10.52
CA TYR A 427 1.66 -20.13 10.24
C TYR A 427 2.35 -19.47 11.45
N ARG A 428 1.65 -19.31 12.58
CA ARG A 428 2.12 -18.59 13.78
C ARG A 428 2.60 -17.15 13.51
N LEU A 429 1.96 -16.45 12.57
CA LEU A 429 2.21 -15.02 12.33
C LEU A 429 1.49 -14.18 13.41
N SER A 430 2.16 -13.20 14.01
CA SER A 430 1.54 -12.32 15.01
C SER A 430 0.48 -11.40 14.42
N ASP A 431 -0.53 -11.05 15.22
CA ASP A 431 -1.68 -10.23 14.78
C ASP A 431 -1.23 -8.86 14.27
N GLU A 432 -0.23 -8.24 14.91
CA GLU A 432 0.37 -6.97 14.49
C GLU A 432 0.94 -7.02 13.06
N LEU A 433 1.68 -8.08 12.72
CA LEU A 433 2.30 -8.24 11.39
C LEU A 433 1.29 -8.70 10.34
N ALA A 434 0.29 -9.48 10.74
CA ALA A 434 -0.83 -9.84 9.86
C ALA A 434 -1.68 -8.61 9.52
N GLU A 435 -1.92 -7.72 10.48
CA GLU A 435 -2.59 -6.43 10.31
C GLU A 435 -1.79 -5.47 9.41
N GLU A 436 -0.48 -5.34 9.63
CA GLU A 436 0.39 -4.52 8.78
C GLU A 436 0.38 -4.99 7.33
N MET A 437 0.58 -6.29 7.09
CA MET A 437 0.62 -6.83 5.72
C MET A 437 -0.75 -6.88 5.04
N PHE A 438 -1.86 -7.04 5.78
CA PHE A 438 -3.21 -6.88 5.20
C PHE A 438 -3.45 -5.44 4.74
N LYS A 439 -3.07 -4.45 5.56
CA LYS A 439 -3.16 -3.02 5.19
C LYS A 439 -2.25 -2.68 4.01
N GLU A 440 -1.04 -3.23 3.96
CA GLU A 440 -0.12 -3.03 2.84
C GLU A 440 -0.67 -3.61 1.53
N HIS A 441 -1.28 -4.81 1.57
CA HIS A 441 -1.94 -5.43 0.42
C HIS A 441 -3.18 -4.64 -0.04
N ALA A 442 -4.07 -4.26 0.89
CA ALA A 442 -5.24 -3.45 0.59
C ALA A 442 -4.87 -2.05 0.04
N ARG A 443 -3.75 -1.46 0.51
CA ARG A 443 -3.22 -0.22 -0.06
C ARG A 443 -2.75 -0.43 -1.50
N LYS A 444 -1.96 -1.48 -1.78
CA LYS A 444 -1.43 -1.76 -3.13
C LYS A 444 -2.53 -1.96 -4.17
N LEU A 445 -3.62 -2.65 -3.84
CA LEU A 445 -4.77 -2.79 -4.74
C LEU A 445 -5.38 -1.43 -5.12
N VAL A 446 -5.48 -0.50 -4.17
CA VAL A 446 -5.93 0.88 -4.42
C VAL A 446 -4.89 1.69 -5.21
N GLU A 447 -3.59 1.50 -4.97
CA GLU A 447 -2.50 2.16 -5.70
C GLU A 447 -2.42 1.68 -7.17
N GLU A 448 -2.74 0.41 -7.45
CA GLU A 448 -2.91 -0.13 -8.80
C GLU A 448 -4.13 0.51 -9.52
N CYS A 449 -5.28 0.60 -8.85
CA CYS A 449 -6.47 1.29 -9.40
C CYS A 449 -6.20 2.78 -9.68
N ILE A 450 -5.48 3.47 -8.79
CA ILE A 450 -5.06 4.87 -8.97
C ILE A 450 -4.08 5.01 -10.15
N SER A 451 -3.20 4.02 -10.36
CA SER A 451 -2.30 4.00 -11.51
C SER A 451 -3.07 3.89 -12.84
N LEU A 452 -4.14 3.07 -12.89
CA LEU A 452 -5.05 2.96 -14.04
C LEU A 452 -5.85 4.26 -14.28
N ALA A 453 -6.37 4.86 -13.21
CA ALA A 453 -7.08 6.13 -13.26
C ALA A 453 -6.16 7.27 -13.76
N LEU A 454 -4.93 7.39 -13.25
CA LEU A 454 -3.96 8.39 -13.71
C LEU A 454 -3.49 8.13 -15.15
N GLY A 455 -3.36 6.87 -15.57
CA GLY A 455 -3.11 6.52 -16.97
C GLY A 455 -4.22 7.02 -17.89
N SER A 456 -5.49 6.81 -17.50
CA SER A 456 -6.67 7.30 -18.22
C SER A 456 -6.75 8.83 -18.25
N LEU A 457 -6.53 9.49 -17.10
CA LEU A 457 -6.61 10.95 -16.95
C LEU A 457 -5.51 11.71 -17.69
N LYS A 458 -4.29 11.14 -17.75
CA LYS A 458 -3.14 11.70 -18.47
C LYS A 458 -3.14 11.33 -19.96
N SER A 459 -3.99 10.40 -20.39
CA SER A 459 -4.22 10.12 -21.81
C SER A 459 -4.84 11.33 -22.53
N ARG A 460 -4.68 11.41 -23.85
CA ARG A 460 -5.25 12.53 -24.65
C ARG A 460 -6.77 12.47 -24.82
N THR A 461 -7.44 11.42 -24.35
CA THR A 461 -8.82 11.05 -24.72
C THR A 461 -9.86 11.70 -23.80
N ARG A 462 -9.92 13.05 -23.83
CA ARG A 462 -10.61 13.90 -22.84
C ARG A 462 -12.08 13.59 -22.51
N ALA A 463 -12.83 12.90 -23.37
CA ALA A 463 -14.24 12.58 -23.12
C ALA A 463 -14.39 11.22 -22.41
N THR A 464 -14.08 10.12 -23.10
CA THR A 464 -14.18 8.76 -22.53
C THR A 464 -13.15 8.46 -21.43
N GLY A 465 -12.04 9.21 -21.38
CA GLY A 465 -11.09 9.13 -20.28
C GLY A 465 -11.62 9.72 -18.97
N ALA A 466 -12.63 10.60 -18.99
CA ALA A 466 -13.22 11.15 -17.78
C ALA A 466 -14.10 10.11 -17.06
N THR A 467 -15.02 9.46 -17.78
CA THR A 467 -15.92 8.42 -17.21
C THR A 467 -15.12 7.28 -16.59
N ARG A 468 -14.09 6.79 -17.30
CA ARG A 468 -13.18 5.74 -16.78
C ARG A 468 -12.44 6.12 -15.49
N VAL A 469 -12.11 7.40 -15.32
CA VAL A 469 -11.50 7.87 -14.06
C VAL A 469 -12.49 7.81 -12.91
N ILE A 470 -13.78 8.08 -13.16
CA ILE A 470 -14.82 7.95 -12.14
C ILE A 470 -15.10 6.47 -11.84
N GLU A 471 -15.19 5.62 -12.86
CA GLU A 471 -15.34 4.15 -12.72
C GLU A 471 -14.26 3.55 -11.81
N GLU A 472 -12.97 3.86 -12.02
CA GLU A 472 -11.88 3.38 -11.14
C GLU A 472 -11.92 3.99 -9.72
N LEU A 473 -12.41 5.22 -9.56
CA LEU A 473 -12.56 5.86 -8.24
C LEU A 473 -13.74 5.28 -7.46
N ASP A 474 -14.84 4.94 -8.13
CA ASP A 474 -16.01 4.30 -7.52
C ASP A 474 -15.72 2.84 -7.12
N LYS A 475 -14.85 2.12 -7.86
CA LYS A 475 -14.29 0.83 -7.40
C LYS A 475 -13.50 0.96 -6.09
N ILE A 476 -12.67 2.00 -5.96
CA ILE A 476 -11.92 2.27 -4.73
C ILE A 476 -12.86 2.58 -3.56
N LEU A 477 -13.94 3.32 -3.83
CA LEU A 477 -14.97 3.65 -2.83
C LEU A 477 -15.78 2.43 -2.42
N SER A 478 -16.24 1.60 -3.36
CA SER A 478 -16.99 0.37 -3.05
C SER A 478 -16.13 -0.63 -2.26
N PHE A 479 -14.87 -0.82 -2.65
CA PHE A 479 -13.89 -1.62 -1.91
C PHE A 479 -13.66 -1.11 -0.48
N ASN A 480 -13.52 0.21 -0.29
CA ASN A 480 -13.39 0.80 1.03
C ASN A 480 -14.67 0.65 1.89
N ASN A 481 -15.85 0.78 1.29
CA ASN A 481 -17.13 0.55 1.97
C ASN A 481 -17.32 -0.93 2.36
N LEU A 482 -16.88 -1.87 1.52
CA LEU A 482 -16.83 -3.30 1.85
C LEU A 482 -15.95 -3.57 3.08
N LEU A 483 -14.74 -3.02 3.14
CA LEU A 483 -13.87 -3.19 4.31
C LEU A 483 -14.43 -2.53 5.59
N ILE A 484 -15.18 -1.44 5.46
CA ILE A 484 -15.91 -0.82 6.58
C ILE A 484 -17.08 -1.69 7.05
N SER A 485 -17.87 -2.28 6.13
CA SER A 485 -19.00 -3.15 6.51
C SER A 485 -18.52 -4.45 7.15
N LEU A 486 -17.46 -5.06 6.63
CA LEU A 486 -16.80 -6.24 7.19
C LEU A 486 -16.23 -5.97 8.59
N LYS A 487 -15.61 -4.80 8.82
CA LYS A 487 -15.14 -4.38 10.15
C LYS A 487 -16.28 -4.29 11.18
N ASN A 488 -17.48 -3.92 10.74
CA ASN A 488 -18.67 -3.78 11.58
C ASN A 488 -19.52 -5.07 11.64
N HIS A 489 -19.06 -6.18 11.04
CA HIS A 489 -19.80 -7.43 10.97
C HIS A 489 -19.83 -8.18 12.32
N ARG A 490 -20.85 -9.01 12.54
CA ARG A 490 -21.02 -9.79 13.79
C ARG A 490 -19.85 -10.74 14.06
N ASP A 491 -19.32 -11.35 13.00
CA ASP A 491 -18.17 -12.25 13.03
C ASP A 491 -16.80 -11.54 12.92
N ALA A 492 -16.72 -10.20 13.04
CA ALA A 492 -15.46 -9.47 12.83
C ALA A 492 -14.29 -9.94 13.73
N SER A 493 -14.57 -10.55 14.89
CA SER A 493 -13.57 -11.18 15.77
C SER A 493 -12.95 -12.47 15.22
N ARG A 494 -13.55 -13.08 14.19
CA ARG A 494 -13.08 -14.29 13.49
C ARG A 494 -12.30 -14.00 12.21
N PHE A 495 -12.26 -12.75 11.77
CA PHE A 495 -11.59 -12.36 10.53
C PHE A 495 -10.10 -12.10 10.74
N ALA A 496 -9.36 -11.94 9.64
CA ALA A 496 -7.97 -11.48 9.69
C ALA A 496 -7.87 -10.08 10.33
N PRO A 497 -6.86 -9.82 11.18
CA PRO A 497 -6.65 -8.51 11.78
C PRO A 497 -6.25 -7.48 10.71
N GLY A 498 -6.50 -6.20 10.98
CA GLY A 498 -6.21 -5.09 10.06
C GLY A 498 -7.31 -4.68 9.07
N ILE A 499 -8.46 -5.38 9.05
CA ILE A 499 -9.63 -4.95 8.28
C ILE A 499 -10.13 -3.58 8.75
N GLY A 500 -10.35 -2.67 7.80
CA GLY A 500 -10.84 -1.32 8.05
C GLY A 500 -10.67 -0.40 6.83
N PRO A 501 -10.94 0.90 6.99
CA PRO A 501 -10.81 1.86 5.90
C PRO A 501 -9.36 1.96 5.40
N VAL A 502 -9.19 2.02 4.08
CA VAL A 502 -7.87 2.10 3.43
C VAL A 502 -7.31 3.52 3.53
N SER A 503 -6.00 3.66 3.63
CA SER A 503 -5.32 4.95 3.50
C SER A 503 -3.96 4.82 2.80
N LEU A 504 -3.70 5.74 1.88
CA LEU A 504 -2.47 5.81 1.09
C LEU A 504 -1.27 6.40 1.85
N VAL A 505 -1.49 6.91 3.06
CA VAL A 505 -0.41 7.44 3.93
C VAL A 505 0.58 6.32 4.26
N GLY A 506 1.88 6.60 4.15
CA GLY A 506 2.95 5.60 4.18
C GLY A 506 3.03 4.70 2.94
N GLY A 507 2.36 5.05 1.85
CA GLY A 507 2.33 4.32 0.58
C GLY A 507 3.23 4.90 -0.50
N GLU A 508 3.06 4.42 -1.73
CA GLU A 508 3.77 4.91 -2.92
C GLU A 508 3.41 6.38 -3.24
N TYR A 509 2.20 6.81 -2.89
CA TYR A 509 1.64 8.13 -3.24
C TYR A 509 1.86 9.23 -2.18
N ASP A 510 2.46 8.90 -1.03
CA ASP A 510 2.60 9.79 0.14
C ASP A 510 3.60 10.96 -0.07
N GLY A 511 4.41 10.91 -1.13
CA GLY A 511 5.37 11.97 -1.47
C GLY A 511 4.79 13.08 -2.35
N ASP A 512 5.12 14.35 -2.05
CA ASP A 512 4.62 15.59 -2.67
C ASP A 512 4.19 15.49 -4.15
N ARG A 513 5.10 14.99 -5.02
CA ARG A 513 4.89 14.91 -6.47
C ARG A 513 3.73 14.00 -6.90
N LYS A 514 3.39 13.01 -6.08
CA LYS A 514 2.27 12.07 -6.29
C LYS A 514 1.03 12.48 -5.50
N MET A 515 1.20 13.23 -4.41
CA MET A 515 0.09 13.93 -3.76
C MET A 515 -0.59 14.92 -4.72
N ASP A 516 0.15 15.60 -5.59
CA ASP A 516 -0.43 16.45 -6.66
C ASP A 516 -1.23 15.65 -7.72
N ASP A 517 -0.87 14.39 -7.99
CA ASP A 517 -1.66 13.49 -8.84
C ASP A 517 -2.97 13.06 -8.14
N LEU A 518 -2.95 12.79 -6.82
CA LEU A 518 -4.15 12.53 -6.03
C LEU A 518 -5.07 13.75 -5.98
N LYS A 519 -4.51 14.95 -5.81
CA LYS A 519 -5.25 16.23 -5.87
C LYS A 519 -5.91 16.43 -7.24
N LEU A 520 -5.28 15.98 -8.33
CA LEU A 520 -5.84 16.03 -9.68
C LEU A 520 -7.01 15.05 -9.87
N LEU A 521 -6.91 13.82 -9.34
CA LEU A 521 -8.02 12.85 -9.32
C LEU A 521 -9.21 13.36 -8.48
N TYR A 522 -8.94 13.87 -7.28
CA TYR A 522 -9.96 14.45 -6.40
C TYR A 522 -10.69 15.61 -7.09
N ARG A 523 -9.94 16.49 -7.77
CA ARG A 523 -10.48 17.57 -8.61
C ARG A 523 -11.37 17.04 -9.74
N ALA A 524 -10.98 15.95 -10.40
CA ALA A 524 -11.78 15.32 -11.46
C ALA A 524 -13.11 14.79 -10.91
N TYR A 525 -13.09 14.09 -9.76
CA TYR A 525 -14.30 13.56 -9.12
C TYR A 525 -15.30 14.65 -8.71
N ILE A 526 -14.83 15.79 -8.16
CA ILE A 526 -15.71 16.94 -7.87
C ILE A 526 -16.31 17.51 -9.18
N THR A 527 -15.52 17.54 -10.26
CA THR A 527 -15.95 18.09 -11.55
C THR A 527 -17.03 17.22 -12.21
N ASP A 528 -16.93 15.89 -12.09
CA ASP A 528 -18.00 14.97 -12.50
C ASP A 528 -19.21 15.04 -11.57
N SER A 529 -18.99 15.10 -10.26
CA SER A 529 -20.07 15.19 -9.26
C SER A 529 -21.02 16.35 -9.54
N LEU A 530 -20.48 17.47 -10.04
CA LEU A 530 -21.23 18.67 -10.42
C LEU A 530 -21.69 18.70 -11.90
N SER A 531 -21.43 17.65 -12.69
CA SER A 531 -21.77 17.60 -14.12
C SER A 531 -23.27 17.55 -14.38
N SER A 532 -24.02 16.86 -13.51
CA SER A 532 -25.49 16.83 -13.45
C SER A 532 -26.10 18.22 -13.20
N GLY A 533 -25.33 19.13 -12.60
CA GLY A 533 -25.76 20.46 -12.19
C GLY A 533 -26.09 20.62 -10.71
N ARG A 534 -26.18 19.51 -9.97
CA ARG A 534 -26.40 19.49 -8.52
C ARG A 534 -25.31 18.66 -7.85
N MET A 535 -24.95 19.00 -6.61
CA MET A 535 -24.16 18.14 -5.75
C MET A 535 -25.10 17.15 -5.06
N GLU A 536 -24.79 15.86 -5.13
CA GLU A 536 -25.63 14.80 -4.55
C GLU A 536 -25.05 14.34 -3.21
N GLU A 537 -25.90 14.02 -2.23
CA GLU A 537 -25.47 13.72 -0.85
C GLU A 537 -24.58 12.46 -0.78
N ASP A 538 -24.90 11.44 -1.58
CA ASP A 538 -24.04 10.26 -1.75
C ASP A 538 -22.65 10.63 -2.32
N LYS A 539 -22.59 11.58 -3.26
CA LYS A 539 -21.33 12.08 -3.83
C LYS A 539 -20.56 12.95 -2.81
N LEU A 540 -21.24 13.65 -1.90
CA LEU A 540 -20.59 14.33 -0.76
C LEU A 540 -20.02 13.35 0.25
N ALA A 541 -20.72 12.24 0.52
CA ALA A 541 -20.20 11.15 1.34
C ALA A 541 -18.97 10.50 0.68
N ALA A 542 -19.05 10.18 -0.61
CA ALA A 542 -17.96 9.66 -1.43
C ALA A 542 -16.73 10.59 -1.42
N LEU A 543 -16.92 11.91 -1.63
CA LEU A 543 -15.83 12.90 -1.55
C LEU A 543 -15.16 12.94 -0.17
N ASN A 544 -15.94 12.78 0.92
CA ASN A 544 -15.39 12.71 2.27
C ASN A 544 -14.60 11.42 2.52
N GLN A 545 -15.03 10.29 1.94
CA GLN A 545 -14.27 9.03 1.98
C GLN A 545 -12.99 9.13 1.14
N LEU A 546 -13.09 9.62 -0.10
CA LEU A 546 -11.96 9.74 -1.02
C LEU A 546 -10.84 10.63 -0.47
N ARG A 547 -11.20 11.75 0.18
CA ARG A 547 -10.25 12.58 0.94
C ARG A 547 -9.49 11.77 1.99
N ASN A 548 -10.18 10.92 2.75
CA ASN A 548 -9.58 10.13 3.83
C ASN A 548 -8.68 9.02 3.27
N ILE A 549 -9.09 8.36 2.19
CA ILE A 549 -8.30 7.33 1.49
C ILE A 549 -7.01 7.95 0.94
N PHE A 550 -7.13 9.10 0.25
CA PHE A 550 -6.00 9.84 -0.31
C PHE A 550 -5.10 10.53 0.73
N GLY A 551 -5.49 10.56 2.01
CA GLY A 551 -4.75 11.28 3.07
C GLY A 551 -4.77 12.80 2.94
N LEU A 552 -5.65 13.36 2.09
CA LEU A 552 -5.66 14.80 1.76
C LEU A 552 -5.96 15.65 2.99
N GLY A 553 -5.10 16.65 3.24
CA GLY A 553 -5.28 17.59 4.34
C GLY A 553 -6.60 18.35 4.19
N ARG A 554 -7.36 18.50 5.28
CA ARG A 554 -8.71 19.11 5.25
C ARG A 554 -8.75 20.43 4.47
N ARG A 555 -7.81 21.34 4.76
CA ARG A 555 -7.67 22.65 4.09
C ARG A 555 -7.39 22.54 2.59
N GLU A 556 -6.65 21.52 2.15
CA GLU A 556 -6.34 21.30 0.74
C GLU A 556 -7.57 20.81 -0.02
N ALA A 557 -8.28 19.83 0.54
CA ALA A 557 -9.53 19.32 -0.01
C ALA A 557 -10.61 20.42 -0.06
N GLU A 558 -10.75 21.23 1.00
CA GLU A 558 -11.60 22.42 1.03
C GLU A 558 -11.20 23.42 -0.06
N THR A 559 -9.91 23.71 -0.24
CA THR A 559 -9.42 24.64 -1.27
C THR A 559 -9.72 24.15 -2.70
N ILE A 560 -9.52 22.85 -2.98
CA ILE A 560 -9.84 22.26 -4.30
C ILE A 560 -11.35 22.27 -4.54
N THR A 561 -12.14 21.92 -3.52
CA THR A 561 -13.62 21.93 -3.59
C THR A 561 -14.13 23.34 -3.87
N LEU A 562 -13.61 24.36 -3.17
CA LEU A 562 -13.94 25.76 -3.39
C LEU A 562 -13.53 26.26 -4.78
N ASP A 563 -12.37 25.87 -5.30
CA ASP A 563 -11.93 26.27 -6.65
C ASP A 563 -12.82 25.69 -7.76
N VAL A 564 -13.26 24.43 -7.64
CA VAL A 564 -14.18 23.81 -8.61
C VAL A 564 -15.60 24.35 -8.47
N THR A 565 -16.16 24.35 -7.25
CA THR A 565 -17.53 24.86 -7.01
C THR A 565 -17.67 26.34 -7.38
N SER A 566 -16.70 27.20 -7.06
CA SER A 566 -16.74 28.63 -7.47
C SER A 566 -16.79 28.80 -8.99
N LYS A 567 -16.13 27.93 -9.76
CA LYS A 567 -16.13 27.96 -11.23
C LYS A 567 -17.45 27.46 -11.81
N VAL A 568 -18.03 26.41 -11.22
CA VAL A 568 -19.38 25.94 -11.58
C VAL A 568 -20.44 26.99 -11.22
N TYR A 569 -20.35 27.60 -10.04
CA TYR A 569 -21.24 28.67 -9.57
C TYR A 569 -21.21 29.88 -10.51
N ARG A 570 -20.02 30.42 -10.84
CA ARG A 570 -19.89 31.53 -11.81
C ARG A 570 -20.47 31.18 -13.19
N LYS A 571 -20.27 29.94 -13.66
CA LYS A 571 -20.84 29.46 -14.92
C LYS A 571 -22.38 29.39 -14.86
N ARG A 572 -22.95 28.79 -13.80
CA ARG A 572 -24.40 28.67 -13.59
C ARG A 572 -25.07 30.03 -13.43
N LEU A 573 -24.47 30.93 -12.65
CA LEU A 573 -24.93 32.31 -12.50
C LEU A 573 -24.93 33.05 -13.84
N ALA A 574 -23.84 32.97 -14.62
CA ALA A 574 -23.79 33.57 -15.95
C ALA A 574 -24.83 32.98 -16.91
N GLN A 575 -25.12 31.67 -16.81
CA GLN A 575 -26.20 31.03 -17.58
C GLN A 575 -27.57 31.59 -17.18
N ALA A 576 -27.91 31.64 -15.88
CA ALA A 576 -29.19 32.15 -15.36
C ALA A 576 -29.44 33.65 -15.65
N VAL A 577 -28.35 34.43 -15.76
CA VAL A 577 -28.40 35.84 -16.24
C VAL A 577 -28.63 35.92 -17.74
N THR A 578 -28.10 34.97 -18.52
CA THR A 578 -28.21 34.98 -19.99
C THR A 578 -29.55 34.43 -20.49
N SER A 579 -30.14 33.46 -19.78
CA SER A 579 -31.49 32.94 -20.06
C SER A 579 -32.60 33.88 -19.59
N GLY A 580 -32.32 34.72 -18.58
CA GLY A 580 -33.30 35.58 -17.92
C GLY A 580 -34.02 34.93 -16.75
N ASP A 581 -33.73 33.65 -16.42
CA ASP A 581 -34.40 32.91 -15.33
C ASP A 581 -34.27 33.64 -13.98
N LEU A 582 -33.10 34.20 -13.70
CA LEU A 582 -32.83 34.97 -12.47
C LEU A 582 -33.61 36.30 -12.42
N GLU A 583 -33.93 36.88 -13.57
CA GLU A 583 -34.74 38.10 -13.65
C GLU A 583 -36.24 37.81 -13.57
N ALA A 584 -36.68 36.67 -14.11
CA ALA A 584 -38.05 36.19 -14.05
C ALA A 584 -38.44 35.64 -12.65
N ALA A 585 -37.49 35.12 -11.88
CA ALA A 585 -37.72 34.56 -10.55
C ALA A 585 -38.38 35.57 -9.58
N GLU A 586 -39.41 35.13 -8.84
CA GLU A 586 -40.19 35.99 -7.93
C GLU A 586 -39.30 36.66 -6.85
N SER A 587 -38.36 35.90 -6.28
CA SER A 587 -37.36 36.39 -5.33
C SER A 587 -35.95 36.04 -5.80
N LYS A 588 -35.16 37.08 -6.11
CA LYS A 588 -33.77 36.96 -6.59
C LYS A 588 -32.88 36.33 -5.52
N ALA A 589 -33.07 36.73 -4.26
CA ALA A 589 -32.38 36.14 -3.12
C ALA A 589 -32.73 34.65 -2.93
N ALA A 590 -33.99 34.25 -3.10
CA ALA A 590 -34.38 32.85 -2.99
C ALA A 590 -33.79 31.98 -4.11
N TYR A 591 -33.77 32.48 -5.35
CA TYR A 591 -33.11 31.79 -6.47
C TYR A 591 -31.60 31.64 -6.24
N LEU A 592 -30.93 32.69 -5.75
CA LEU A 592 -29.50 32.65 -5.44
C LEU A 592 -29.18 31.71 -4.27
N GLN A 593 -30.06 31.63 -3.26
CA GLN A 593 -29.95 30.69 -2.15
C GLN A 593 -30.13 29.24 -2.63
N MET A 594 -31.18 28.96 -3.40
CA MET A 594 -31.42 27.66 -4.04
C MET A 594 -30.22 27.22 -4.89
N LEU A 595 -29.63 28.13 -5.67
CA LEU A 595 -28.42 27.84 -6.46
C LEU A 595 -27.18 27.55 -5.59
N CYS A 596 -27.11 28.10 -4.37
CA CYS A 596 -26.06 27.73 -3.41
C CYS A 596 -26.33 26.34 -2.81
N GLU A 597 -27.59 26.02 -2.48
CA GLU A 597 -28.01 24.73 -1.94
C GLU A 597 -27.81 23.59 -2.95
N GLU A 598 -28.28 23.75 -4.19
CA GLU A 598 -28.06 22.80 -5.30
C GLU A 598 -26.58 22.45 -5.51
N LEU A 599 -25.68 23.42 -5.34
CA LEU A 599 -24.24 23.26 -5.54
C LEU A 599 -23.48 22.96 -4.23
N SER A 600 -24.16 22.90 -3.09
CA SER A 600 -23.58 22.81 -1.74
C SER A 600 -22.47 23.84 -1.49
N PHE A 601 -22.72 25.08 -1.91
CA PHE A 601 -21.77 26.20 -1.90
C PHE A 601 -22.04 27.17 -0.74
N ASP A 602 -20.97 27.72 -0.15
CA ASP A 602 -21.05 28.66 0.98
C ASP A 602 -21.69 30.00 0.55
N PRO A 603 -22.83 30.42 1.13
CA PRO A 603 -23.46 31.72 0.82
C PRO A 603 -22.53 32.92 1.07
N GLN A 604 -21.60 32.85 2.03
CA GLN A 604 -20.61 33.92 2.25
C GLN A 604 -19.59 34.01 1.10
N LYS A 605 -19.30 32.88 0.44
CA LYS A 605 -18.47 32.85 -0.79
C LYS A 605 -19.26 33.29 -2.02
N ALA A 606 -20.56 33.01 -2.07
CA ALA A 606 -21.43 33.55 -3.11
C ALA A 606 -21.44 35.09 -3.07
N LEU A 607 -21.64 35.69 -1.89
CA LEU A 607 -21.59 37.15 -1.70
C LEU A 607 -20.25 37.77 -2.13
N GLN A 608 -19.13 37.12 -1.82
CA GLN A 608 -17.79 37.56 -2.28
C GLN A 608 -17.65 37.51 -3.81
N ILE A 609 -18.27 36.52 -4.47
CA ILE A 609 -18.32 36.45 -5.94
C ILE A 609 -19.25 37.54 -6.52
N HIS A 610 -20.38 37.84 -5.87
CA HIS A 610 -21.29 38.92 -6.30
C HIS A 610 -20.62 40.29 -6.21
N GLU A 611 -19.89 40.56 -5.12
CA GLU A 611 -19.08 41.75 -4.91
C GLU A 611 -17.94 41.87 -5.95
N GLU A 612 -17.28 40.76 -6.29
CA GLU A 612 -16.23 40.73 -7.32
C GLU A 612 -16.82 41.03 -8.72
N ILE A 613 -17.96 40.42 -9.08
CA ILE A 613 -18.65 40.67 -10.36
C ILE A 613 -19.10 42.13 -10.44
N TYR A 614 -19.63 42.70 -9.35
CA TYR A 614 -19.99 44.12 -9.31
C TYR A 614 -18.77 45.03 -9.51
N ARG A 615 -17.67 44.79 -8.77
CA ARG A 615 -16.42 45.56 -8.94
C ARG A 615 -15.84 45.43 -10.36
N GLN A 616 -15.88 44.25 -10.96
CA GLN A 616 -15.42 44.02 -12.34
C GLN A 616 -16.28 44.78 -13.35
N LYS A 617 -17.61 44.79 -13.19
CA LYS A 617 -18.49 45.56 -14.08
C LYS A 617 -18.29 47.05 -13.91
N LEU A 618 -18.16 47.55 -12.67
CA LEU A 618 -17.85 48.95 -12.41
C LEU A 618 -16.50 49.35 -13.05
N GLN A 619 -15.44 48.56 -12.87
CA GLN A 619 -14.15 48.82 -13.52
C GLN A 619 -14.23 48.83 -15.05
N GLN A 620 -15.09 48.01 -15.66
CA GLN A 620 -15.32 48.03 -17.11
C GLN A 620 -15.97 49.34 -17.58
N LEU A 621 -16.99 49.82 -16.87
CA LEU A 621 -17.75 51.01 -17.28
C LEU A 621 -16.98 52.32 -17.02
N VAL A 622 -16.22 52.39 -15.93
CA VAL A 622 -15.42 53.58 -15.58
C VAL A 622 -14.09 53.67 -16.39
N ALA A 623 -13.85 52.76 -17.34
CA ALA A 623 -12.63 52.73 -18.15
C ALA A 623 -12.39 54.02 -18.94
N ASP A 624 -13.45 54.67 -19.44
CA ASP A 624 -13.40 55.93 -20.19
C ASP A 624 -13.42 57.19 -19.28
N GLY A 625 -13.42 56.97 -17.95
CA GLY A 625 -13.35 58.03 -16.93
C GLY A 625 -14.66 58.74 -16.61
N GLU A 626 -15.81 58.23 -17.09
CA GLU A 626 -17.16 58.74 -16.84
C GLU A 626 -18.15 57.59 -16.63
N LEU A 627 -19.30 57.89 -16.01
CA LEU A 627 -20.45 57.00 -15.84
C LEU A 627 -21.72 57.69 -16.39
N SER A 628 -22.31 57.15 -17.44
CA SER A 628 -23.58 57.63 -17.98
C SER A 628 -24.77 57.22 -17.10
N ASP A 629 -25.96 57.78 -17.39
CA ASP A 629 -27.20 57.35 -16.74
C ASP A 629 -27.65 55.95 -17.18
N GLU A 630 -27.12 55.44 -18.30
CA GLU A 630 -27.35 54.06 -18.75
C GLU A 630 -26.45 53.08 -17.99
N ASP A 631 -25.18 53.46 -17.75
CA ASP A 631 -24.23 52.71 -16.92
C ASP A 631 -24.72 52.57 -15.48
N MET A 632 -25.23 53.66 -14.90
CA MET A 632 -25.82 53.63 -13.56
C MET A 632 -27.03 52.70 -13.48
N LYS A 633 -27.95 52.76 -14.45
CA LYS A 633 -29.09 51.83 -14.51
C LYS A 633 -28.66 50.37 -14.69
N ALA A 634 -27.60 50.11 -15.46
CA ALA A 634 -27.03 48.78 -15.62
C ALA A 634 -26.38 48.27 -14.31
N LEU A 635 -25.72 49.14 -13.55
CA LEU A 635 -25.15 48.84 -12.23
C LEU A 635 -26.24 48.62 -11.17
N GLU A 636 -27.31 49.42 -11.18
CA GLU A 636 -28.48 49.24 -10.29
C GLU A 636 -29.21 47.92 -10.58
N ARG A 637 -29.43 47.59 -11.86
CA ARG A 637 -29.98 46.30 -12.29
C ARG A 637 -29.11 45.14 -11.81
N LEU A 638 -27.79 45.24 -11.97
CA LEU A 638 -26.84 44.24 -11.49
C LEU A 638 -26.85 44.10 -9.96
N GLN A 639 -26.93 45.22 -9.23
CA GLN A 639 -27.01 45.23 -7.77
C GLN A 639 -28.27 44.49 -7.28
N VAL A 640 -29.44 44.78 -7.86
CA VAL A 640 -30.71 44.15 -7.47
C VAL A 640 -30.71 42.67 -7.85
N MET A 641 -30.25 42.33 -9.05
CA MET A 641 -30.19 40.95 -9.54
C MET A 641 -29.26 40.06 -8.70
N LEU A 642 -28.10 40.58 -8.28
CA LEU A 642 -27.13 39.87 -7.42
C LEU A 642 -27.33 40.12 -5.91
N CYS A 643 -28.38 40.86 -5.52
CA CYS A 643 -28.69 41.18 -4.12
C CYS A 643 -27.55 41.83 -3.31
N VAL A 644 -26.68 42.64 -3.96
CA VAL A 644 -25.49 43.22 -3.31
C VAL A 644 -25.87 44.37 -2.35
N PRO A 645 -25.44 44.36 -1.07
CA PRO A 645 -25.76 45.40 -0.11
C PRO A 645 -25.31 46.80 -0.56
N LYS A 646 -26.12 47.82 -0.27
CA LYS A 646 -25.82 49.23 -0.63
C LYS A 646 -24.46 49.70 -0.09
N GLN A 647 -24.15 49.38 1.17
CA GLN A 647 -22.87 49.71 1.80
C GLN A 647 -21.66 49.11 1.03
N THR A 648 -21.79 47.90 0.49
CA THR A 648 -20.76 47.25 -0.33
C THR A 648 -20.59 47.94 -1.67
N VAL A 649 -21.70 48.36 -2.30
CA VAL A 649 -21.69 49.14 -3.55
C VAL A 649 -21.08 50.53 -3.35
N GLU A 650 -21.47 51.25 -2.29
CA GLU A 650 -20.93 52.57 -1.95
C GLU A 650 -19.43 52.51 -1.65
N ALA A 651 -18.97 51.48 -0.92
CA ALA A 651 -17.54 51.22 -0.72
C ALA A 651 -16.82 50.92 -2.03
N ALA A 652 -17.38 50.05 -2.89
CA ALA A 652 -16.79 49.73 -4.19
C ALA A 652 -16.65 50.95 -5.13
N HIS A 653 -17.64 51.86 -5.13
CA HIS A 653 -17.55 53.14 -5.83
C HIS A 653 -16.49 54.06 -5.22
N ALA A 654 -16.47 54.22 -3.90
CA ALA A 654 -15.48 55.05 -3.21
C ALA A 654 -14.05 54.54 -3.43
N ASP A 655 -13.84 53.22 -3.48
CA ASP A 655 -12.56 52.59 -3.82
C ASP A 655 -12.17 52.86 -5.28
N ILE A 656 -13.00 52.43 -6.23
CA ILE A 656 -12.64 52.38 -7.66
C ILE A 656 -12.63 53.79 -8.25
N CYS A 657 -13.78 54.48 -8.22
CA CYS A 657 -13.92 55.82 -8.75
C CYS A 657 -13.06 56.82 -7.96
N GLY A 658 -12.96 56.66 -6.63
CA GLY A 658 -12.10 57.49 -5.80
C GLY A 658 -10.61 57.32 -6.10
N SER A 659 -10.14 56.11 -6.42
CA SER A 659 -8.73 55.89 -6.84
C SER A 659 -8.40 56.53 -8.20
N LEU A 660 -9.38 56.60 -9.12
CA LEU A 660 -9.22 57.26 -10.42
C LEU A 660 -9.23 58.79 -10.24
N PHE A 661 -10.15 59.32 -9.44
CA PHE A 661 -10.15 60.72 -9.05
C PHE A 661 -8.86 61.13 -8.32
N GLU A 662 -8.30 60.28 -7.45
CA GLU A 662 -7.02 60.56 -6.78
C GLU A 662 -5.83 60.64 -7.78
N LYS A 663 -5.87 59.94 -8.92
CA LYS A 663 -4.85 60.08 -9.99
C LYS A 663 -4.95 61.46 -10.64
N VAL A 664 -6.14 61.86 -11.10
CA VAL A 664 -6.39 63.18 -11.71
C VAL A 664 -6.02 64.31 -10.76
N VAL A 665 -6.35 64.19 -9.46
CA VAL A 665 -5.92 65.15 -8.43
C VAL A 665 -4.40 65.17 -8.23
N LYS A 666 -3.71 64.02 -8.27
CA LYS A 666 -2.24 63.98 -8.16
C LYS A 666 -1.56 64.60 -9.38
N GLU A 667 -2.07 64.34 -10.58
CA GLU A 667 -1.60 64.94 -11.84
C GLU A 667 -1.80 66.46 -11.83
N ALA A 668 -2.98 66.92 -11.45
CA ALA A 668 -3.32 68.33 -11.30
C ALA A 668 -2.44 69.06 -10.27
N ILE A 669 -2.07 68.40 -9.17
CA ILE A 669 -1.14 68.95 -8.17
C ILE A 669 0.32 68.87 -8.66
N ALA A 670 0.70 67.86 -9.44
CA ALA A 670 2.04 67.70 -10.00
C ALA A 670 2.37 68.74 -11.09
N ALA A 671 1.36 69.21 -11.84
CA ALA A 671 1.47 70.34 -12.76
C ALA A 671 1.84 71.67 -12.07
N GLY A 672 1.60 71.77 -10.75
CA GLY A 672 2.07 72.87 -9.93
C GLY A 672 1.35 74.20 -10.19
N VAL A 673 2.03 75.31 -9.87
CA VAL A 673 1.45 76.66 -9.92
C VAL A 673 1.27 77.16 -11.35
N ASP A 674 2.23 76.86 -12.23
CA ASP A 674 2.28 77.38 -13.60
C ASP A 674 1.52 76.49 -14.60
N GLY A 675 1.18 75.25 -14.22
CA GLY A 675 0.54 74.25 -15.08
C GLY A 675 -0.93 73.94 -14.78
N TYR A 676 -1.58 74.58 -13.80
CA TYR A 676 -3.01 74.36 -13.49
C TYR A 676 -3.92 75.11 -14.48
N ASP A 677 -3.86 74.68 -15.74
CA ASP A 677 -4.48 75.33 -16.90
C ASP A 677 -5.96 74.95 -17.12
N ALA A 678 -6.54 75.40 -18.24
CA ALA A 678 -7.93 75.11 -18.60
C ALA A 678 -8.19 73.62 -18.92
N GLU A 679 -7.18 72.86 -19.34
CA GLU A 679 -7.32 71.43 -19.65
C GLU A 679 -7.30 70.60 -18.37
N ILE A 680 -6.44 70.95 -17.40
CA ILE A 680 -6.44 70.34 -16.07
C ILE A 680 -7.70 70.70 -15.29
N LYS A 681 -8.17 71.96 -15.33
CA LYS A 681 -9.48 72.33 -14.74
C LYS A 681 -10.61 71.52 -15.36
N LYS A 682 -10.58 71.30 -16.68
CA LYS A 682 -11.58 70.47 -17.38
C LYS A 682 -11.48 68.99 -16.99
N SER A 683 -10.28 68.41 -16.85
CA SER A 683 -10.13 67.01 -16.44
C SER A 683 -10.52 66.77 -14.98
N VAL A 684 -10.19 67.71 -14.07
CA VAL A 684 -10.64 67.71 -12.67
C VAL A 684 -12.16 67.77 -12.57
N ARG A 685 -12.82 68.68 -13.31
CA ARG A 685 -14.30 68.74 -13.38
C ARG A 685 -14.89 67.46 -13.98
N LYS A 686 -14.34 66.96 -15.09
CA LYS A 686 -14.77 65.71 -15.75
C LYS A 686 -14.74 64.55 -14.76
N ALA A 687 -13.64 64.40 -14.02
CA ALA A 687 -13.49 63.35 -13.02
C ALA A 687 -14.38 63.57 -11.78
N ALA A 688 -14.57 64.81 -11.31
CA ALA A 688 -15.40 65.09 -10.14
C ALA A 688 -16.89 64.75 -10.37
N TYR A 689 -17.44 65.13 -11.54
CA TYR A 689 -18.85 64.92 -11.86
C TYR A 689 -19.11 63.61 -12.61
N GLY A 690 -18.28 63.30 -13.61
CA GLY A 690 -18.43 62.12 -14.45
C GLY A 690 -18.27 60.80 -13.69
N LEU A 691 -17.44 60.75 -12.64
CA LEU A 691 -17.27 59.58 -11.79
C LEU A 691 -18.36 59.43 -10.71
N ARG A 692 -19.34 60.36 -10.64
CA ARG A 692 -20.48 60.36 -9.71
C ARG A 692 -20.13 60.18 -8.23
N LEU A 693 -18.93 60.62 -7.82
CA LEU A 693 -18.49 60.60 -6.43
C LEU A 693 -19.31 61.56 -5.58
N THR A 694 -19.61 61.19 -4.33
CA THR A 694 -20.22 62.14 -3.39
C THR A 694 -19.26 63.29 -3.10
N ARG A 695 -19.79 64.51 -2.94
CA ARG A 695 -19.01 65.74 -2.69
C ARG A 695 -18.09 65.57 -1.48
N GLU A 696 -18.53 64.83 -0.47
CA GLU A 696 -17.76 64.50 0.73
C GLU A 696 -16.55 63.59 0.43
N VAL A 697 -16.77 62.49 -0.30
CA VAL A 697 -15.69 61.55 -0.67
C VAL A 697 -14.66 62.26 -1.57
N ALA A 698 -15.10 62.94 -2.62
CA ALA A 698 -14.21 63.70 -3.50
C ALA A 698 -13.40 64.77 -2.74
N MET A 699 -14.05 65.55 -1.87
CA MET A 699 -13.38 66.56 -1.05
C MET A 699 -12.41 65.94 -0.03
N SER A 700 -12.73 64.76 0.54
CA SER A 700 -11.85 64.04 1.46
C SER A 700 -10.56 63.57 0.78
N ILE A 701 -10.67 63.05 -0.45
CA ILE A 701 -9.57 62.57 -1.30
C ILE A 701 -8.67 63.76 -1.68
N ALA A 702 -9.26 64.84 -2.21
CA ALA A 702 -8.52 66.04 -2.57
C ALA A 702 -7.80 66.65 -1.35
N SER A 703 -8.49 66.78 -0.22
CA SER A 703 -7.90 67.27 1.03
C SER A 703 -6.76 66.38 1.54
N LYS A 704 -6.84 65.05 1.36
CA LYS A 704 -5.78 64.09 1.73
C LYS A 704 -4.53 64.26 0.86
N ALA A 705 -4.70 64.42 -0.45
CA ALA A 705 -3.61 64.69 -1.40
C ALA A 705 -2.94 66.04 -1.13
N VAL A 706 -3.74 67.11 -1.00
CA VAL A 706 -3.26 68.48 -0.74
C VAL A 706 -2.51 68.58 0.60
N ARG A 707 -3.03 67.98 1.69
CA ARG A 707 -2.34 67.97 2.99
C ARG A 707 -0.95 67.32 2.93
N LYS A 708 -0.78 66.24 2.15
CA LYS A 708 0.53 65.59 1.94
C LYS A 708 1.56 66.56 1.31
N ILE A 709 1.10 67.44 0.42
CA ILE A 709 1.94 68.41 -0.28
C ILE A 709 2.26 69.61 0.62
N PHE A 710 1.31 70.11 1.42
CA PHE A 710 1.60 71.09 2.46
C PHE A 710 2.63 70.58 3.47
N ILE A 711 2.52 69.32 3.92
CA ILE A 711 3.53 68.70 4.80
C ILE A 711 4.91 68.65 4.12
N SER A 712 4.99 68.39 2.82
CA SER A 712 6.24 68.43 2.04
C SER A 712 6.88 69.83 2.03
N TYR A 713 6.10 70.89 1.78
CA TYR A 713 6.61 72.27 1.87
C TYR A 713 7.08 72.64 3.28
N ILE A 714 6.33 72.24 4.32
CA ILE A 714 6.71 72.47 5.72
C ILE A 714 8.00 71.71 6.07
N GLN A 715 8.19 70.48 5.59
CA GLN A 715 9.42 69.71 5.78
C GLN A 715 10.61 70.36 5.06
N LYS A 716 10.44 70.82 3.82
CA LYS A 716 11.48 71.56 3.08
C LYS A 716 11.86 72.88 3.76
N ALA A 717 10.88 73.62 4.27
CA ALA A 717 11.10 74.84 5.04
C ALA A 717 11.79 74.56 6.39
N ARG A 718 11.49 73.45 7.07
CA ARG A 718 12.20 73.06 8.30
C ARG A 718 13.61 72.50 8.07
N GLY A 719 13.87 71.96 6.87
CA GLY A 719 15.19 71.45 6.46
C GLY A 719 16.12 72.50 5.84
N SER A 720 15.65 73.73 5.57
CA SER A 720 16.48 74.78 4.96
C SER A 720 17.27 75.56 6.03
N GLY A 721 18.60 75.59 5.89
CA GLY A 721 19.53 76.18 6.88
C GLY A 721 19.59 77.71 6.95
N SER A 722 18.84 78.45 6.12
CA SER A 722 18.78 79.91 6.15
C SER A 722 17.33 80.40 6.15
N ARG A 723 17.02 81.38 7.02
CA ARG A 723 15.71 82.04 7.13
C ARG A 723 15.19 82.57 5.78
N THR A 724 16.07 82.92 4.83
CA THR A 724 15.69 83.33 3.47
C THR A 724 15.10 82.18 2.64
N GLU A 725 15.65 80.97 2.77
CA GLU A 725 15.18 79.80 2.02
C GLU A 725 13.91 79.22 2.64
N GLN A 726 13.81 79.25 3.98
CA GLN A 726 12.57 78.90 4.69
C GLN A 726 11.40 79.80 4.22
N ALA A 727 11.65 81.12 4.12
CA ALA A 727 10.66 82.07 3.62
C ALA A 727 10.30 81.86 2.14
N LYS A 728 11.25 81.43 1.29
CA LYS A 728 10.97 81.09 -0.12
C LYS A 728 10.07 79.85 -0.23
N GLU A 729 10.34 78.77 0.52
CA GLU A 729 9.48 77.57 0.50
C GLU A 729 8.08 77.86 1.06
N LEU A 730 7.97 78.68 2.12
CA LEU A 730 6.68 79.15 2.62
C LEU A 730 5.94 80.05 1.61
N LYS A 731 6.64 80.90 0.85
CA LYS A 731 6.02 81.70 -0.23
C LYS A 731 5.51 80.82 -1.37
N LYS A 732 6.24 79.76 -1.76
CA LYS A 732 5.74 78.75 -2.72
C LYS A 732 4.50 78.04 -2.20
N MET A 733 4.47 77.69 -0.90
CA MET A 733 3.32 77.07 -0.25
C MET A 733 2.07 77.95 -0.28
N ILE A 734 2.21 79.26 -0.06
CA ILE A 734 1.11 80.24 -0.13
C ILE A 734 0.62 80.40 -1.58
N ALA A 735 1.53 80.49 -2.55
CA ALA A 735 1.18 80.55 -3.97
C ALA A 735 0.40 79.30 -4.42
N PHE A 736 0.88 78.10 -4.05
CA PHE A 736 0.19 76.84 -4.30
C PHE A 736 -1.22 76.81 -3.69
N ASN A 737 -1.38 77.28 -2.45
CA ASN A 737 -2.71 77.40 -1.82
C ASN A 737 -3.63 78.34 -2.62
N SER A 738 -3.15 79.52 -2.98
CA SER A 738 -3.95 80.58 -3.61
C SER A 738 -4.30 80.34 -5.07
N LEU A 739 -3.49 79.56 -5.80
CA LEU A 739 -3.61 79.40 -7.26
C LEU A 739 -4.03 77.98 -7.68
N VAL A 740 -3.71 76.96 -6.88
CA VAL A 740 -4.05 75.55 -7.20
C VAL A 740 -5.13 75.02 -6.25
N VAL A 741 -4.95 75.17 -4.93
CA VAL A 741 -5.87 74.53 -3.95
C VAL A 741 -7.25 75.18 -3.94
N THR A 742 -7.33 76.52 -3.95
CA THR A 742 -8.61 77.26 -4.05
C THR A 742 -9.37 76.91 -5.32
N GLN A 743 -8.68 76.85 -6.46
CA GLN A 743 -9.25 76.54 -7.77
C GLN A 743 -9.73 75.08 -7.84
N LEU A 744 -8.88 74.13 -7.42
CA LEU A 744 -9.25 72.71 -7.28
C LEU A 744 -10.49 72.51 -6.39
N VAL A 745 -10.58 73.24 -5.29
CA VAL A 745 -11.75 73.21 -4.40
C VAL A 745 -12.99 73.79 -5.08
N ALA A 746 -12.88 74.88 -5.84
CA ALA A 746 -13.99 75.44 -6.63
C ALA A 746 -14.44 74.50 -7.77
N ASP A 747 -13.50 73.89 -8.49
CA ASP A 747 -13.74 72.93 -9.57
C ASP A 747 -14.47 71.66 -9.08
N ILE A 748 -14.14 71.18 -7.87
CA ILE A 748 -14.83 70.05 -7.20
C ILE A 748 -16.22 70.46 -6.66
N LYS A 749 -16.43 71.75 -6.37
CA LYS A 749 -17.69 72.27 -5.83
C LYS A 749 -18.69 72.72 -6.89
N GLY A 750 -18.21 73.04 -8.10
CA GLY A 750 -19.05 73.56 -9.20
C GLY A 750 -19.25 75.08 -9.14
N GLU A 751 -18.45 75.77 -8.33
CA GLU A 751 -18.53 77.21 -8.10
C GLU A 751 -17.76 77.93 -9.23
N SER A 752 -18.42 78.17 -10.36
CA SER A 752 -17.84 78.79 -11.56
C SER A 752 -17.46 80.26 -11.32
N SER A 753 -16.17 80.57 -11.48
CA SER A 753 -15.59 81.91 -11.23
C SER A 753 -15.85 82.94 -12.36
N ASP A 754 -16.99 82.88 -13.01
CA ASP A 754 -17.37 83.78 -14.10
C ASP A 754 -18.25 84.92 -13.57
N THR A 755 -17.66 85.80 -12.76
CA THR A 755 -18.25 87.08 -12.35
C THR A 755 -17.13 88.10 -12.12
N PRO A 756 -17.19 89.33 -12.67
CA PRO A 756 -16.12 90.31 -12.51
C PRO A 756 -15.94 90.77 -11.05
N PRO A 757 -14.73 91.22 -10.65
CA PRO A 757 -14.52 91.79 -9.32
C PRO A 757 -15.20 93.17 -9.20
N GLU A 758 -16.01 93.34 -8.16
CA GLU A 758 -16.60 94.63 -7.78
C GLU A 758 -15.68 95.34 -6.77
N GLU A 759 -15.23 96.56 -7.09
CA GLU A 759 -14.31 97.36 -6.27
C GLU A 759 -15.04 98.32 -5.30
N PRO A 760 -14.37 98.81 -4.23
CA PRO A 760 -15.02 98.98 -2.93
C PRO A 760 -15.54 100.39 -2.59
N GLN A 761 -16.49 100.44 -1.64
CA GLN A 761 -16.83 101.59 -0.81
C GLN A 761 -16.84 101.11 0.65
N LYS A 762 -15.97 101.59 1.56
CA LYS A 762 -15.85 102.92 2.20
C LYS A 762 -16.98 103.27 3.17
N GLU A 763 -16.62 103.20 4.47
CA GLU A 763 -16.87 104.25 5.50
C GLU A 763 -18.33 104.45 6.01
N GLN A 764 -18.62 104.80 7.27
CA GLN A 764 -17.79 105.15 8.45
C GLN A 764 -18.65 105.08 9.74
N VAL A 765 -18.06 104.63 10.88
CA VAL A 765 -18.07 105.25 12.25
C VAL A 765 -19.46 105.57 12.92
N GLN A 766 -19.78 105.93 14.18
CA GLN A 766 -19.25 106.29 15.55
C GLN A 766 -20.32 105.73 16.57
N GLN A 767 -20.24 105.68 17.92
CA GLN A 767 -19.26 105.91 18.99
C GLN A 767 -19.78 105.28 20.32
N THR A 768 -18.92 104.78 21.22
CA THR A 768 -18.93 105.06 22.68
C THR A 768 -17.64 104.55 23.34
N ASP A 769 -17.21 105.22 24.41
CA ASP A 769 -15.84 105.15 24.97
C ASP A 769 -15.83 104.71 26.46
N GLU A 770 -14.85 105.20 27.24
CA GLU A 770 -14.56 104.99 28.68
C GLU A 770 -13.85 103.68 29.08
N GLU A 771 -12.82 103.67 29.95
CA GLU A 771 -11.72 104.64 30.17
C GLU A 771 -10.56 103.93 30.95
N ASP A 772 -9.36 104.53 30.97
CA ASP A 772 -8.20 104.32 31.89
C ASP A 772 -7.63 102.92 32.25
N GLY A 773 -6.29 102.81 32.33
CA GLY A 773 -5.65 101.66 33.03
C GLY A 773 -4.15 101.34 32.76
N GLU A 774 -3.26 102.00 33.50
CA GLU A 774 -2.00 101.45 34.07
C GLU A 774 -0.89 100.77 33.20
N TRP A 775 0.08 101.61 32.79
CA TRP A 775 1.56 101.45 32.87
C TRP A 775 2.37 100.33 32.17
N GLU A 776 3.58 100.73 31.77
CA GLU A 776 4.69 99.87 31.31
C GLU A 776 5.39 99.10 32.46
N SER A 777 6.39 98.28 32.10
CA SER A 777 7.35 97.55 32.97
C SER A 777 6.94 96.13 33.41
N LEU A 778 7.84 95.14 33.48
CA LEU A 778 9.28 95.10 33.17
C LEU A 778 9.73 93.67 32.79
N GLN A 779 10.94 93.55 32.22
CA GLN A 779 11.63 92.26 32.08
C GLN A 779 12.03 91.69 33.45
N SER A 780 11.83 90.38 33.69
CA SER A 780 12.82 89.47 34.33
C SER A 780 12.25 88.07 34.63
N LEU A 781 13.11 87.18 35.16
CA LEU A 781 12.79 85.89 35.82
C LEU A 781 12.25 84.72 34.97
N ARG A 782 13.02 84.40 33.92
CA ARG A 782 13.75 83.11 33.82
C ARG A 782 13.26 81.96 34.76
N LYS A 783 12.74 80.89 34.16
CA LYS A 783 13.32 79.54 34.39
C LYS A 783 13.18 78.65 33.16
#